data_AF-A0A9W9ZFB3-F1
#
_entry.id   AF-A0A9W9ZFB3-F1
#
_cell.length_a   1.000
_cell.length_b   1.000
_cell.length_c   1.000
_cell.angle_alpha   90.00
_cell.angle_beta   90.00
_cell.angle_gamma   90.00
#
_symmetry.space_group_name_H-M   'P 1'
#
loop_
_entity.id
_entity.type
_entity.pdbx_description
1 polymer ?
#
loop_
_entity_poly.entity_id
_entity_poly.type
_entity_poly.pdbx_seq_one_letter_code
_entity_poly.pdbx_strand_id
1 'polypeptide(L)'
;MFIPLETFIAVGALEALQTLVERTEKHYLHQPLAGKRRILQRICPKIVLVEEAAEVLEGHIITSFTKECEHLILIGDHQQLRPTPAVYELAKKYKLDVSLFERMVNVGIQCERLSVQHRMRPEIAALMKHIYDDLENHESVEKYEDIKGMKKNMFFIDHSYLEMSCDQSHSHVNEHEARFLVALCRYLLQQGYRSDQITLLTTYMGQMFAIRDCLRNDDEQAARSIRVTTVDNFQGEENDIILLSLVRSNRDEKVGFIKIVNRACVALSRAKKGFYCIGNFDLLSKHSDIWRKIVADLKASGSIGNSLRLVCQIHRADVSVKCAKDFKNKVPNGGCQRPCRVRLECGHAYVESRVVAPSKAVLTCARSFVSKSVRRIVQLWCKKTLPLCGHTNTVRCGRDVNRVECKIQCEKKLPKCGHRCGNHCGKPCTEKCQKLVKRTEWPCGHDVRVACSTTPEDCPVPCSSDLVCGHQCSGRCGECRMGRIHKRCRSKCGRLLVCSHECKESCIMACPPCSRKCENRCVHSYCKKTCGELCKLCCEVCTWQCRHYKCSKLCGEFCDRPRCNKPCNRIMLCGSRRHICRGLCGEEPCICAVCDRNDGSPITEIFFGEEDEYDTLFIQLPDCKHIFAVVGLDRYMDMNDDDMHDSHVIQLKSCPRCTTPIRTSLRYGNVIKQQLQDIEKVKVQAHGHPSEMDETKRRLQTRLTDLKMTFPGEDEMKEWNRLERSVGRMTKGTMAAITENQVSLMERFCVMNHKLSQRLLCEPRRKLSLADIRLEGLSVQRELEYLRKRFMSQGVTEREVRDIDVEFSRQNLLLELCLLRYDVKSLGLNLKSKFLNVMTAVQDALSSGRLVEEERLDELLGQLDTIRETYRYLSPITPEEKNEIVSAMNLSQGRWYKCPRGHIYIVGGCGAAMQRSTCPECRLVIGEQITD
;
A
#
# COMPACT_ATOMS: atom_id res chain seq x y z
N MET A 1 1.39 -15.14 37.00
CA MET A 1 2.02 -16.39 36.48
C MET A 1 2.92 -16.00 35.33
N PHE A 2 4.22 -16.34 35.36
CA PHE A 2 5.12 -16.18 34.22
C PHE A 2 5.22 -17.52 33.49
N ILE A 3 5.19 -17.48 32.15
CA ILE A 3 5.34 -18.63 31.26
C ILE A 3 6.40 -18.25 30.22
N PRO A 4 7.37 -19.12 29.86
CA PRO A 4 8.34 -18.83 28.80
C PRO A 4 7.66 -18.58 27.45
N LEU A 5 8.20 -17.68 26.63
CA LEU A 5 7.58 -17.33 25.36
C LEU A 5 7.85 -18.39 24.27
N GLU A 6 6.78 -18.99 23.77
CA GLU A 6 6.72 -19.59 22.43
C GLU A 6 5.97 -18.64 21.46
N THR A 7 6.21 -18.80 20.17
CA THR A 7 5.87 -17.84 19.11
C THR A 7 4.38 -17.44 19.06
N PHE A 8 4.11 -16.14 19.13
CA PHE A 8 2.77 -15.56 19.27
C PHE A 8 2.44 -14.58 18.12
N ILE A 9 1.23 -14.67 17.56
CA ILE A 9 0.72 -13.73 16.54
C ILE A 9 -0.58 -13.08 17.02
N ALA A 10 -0.64 -11.75 16.92
CA ALA A 10 -1.86 -10.95 17.08
C ALA A 10 -2.32 -10.38 15.73
N VAL A 11 -3.63 -10.21 15.56
CA VAL A 11 -4.25 -9.72 14.32
C VAL A 11 -5.33 -8.71 14.69
N GLY A 12 -5.12 -7.42 14.41
CA GLY A 12 -6.08 -6.35 14.74
C GLY A 12 -6.36 -5.44 13.54
N ALA A 13 -7.55 -4.83 13.50
CA ALA A 13 -8.05 -4.12 12.33
C ALA A 13 -8.12 -2.59 12.51
N LEU A 14 -7.00 -1.89 12.32
CA LEU A 14 -6.95 -0.53 11.75
C LEU A 14 -5.51 -0.14 11.37
N GLU A 15 -5.35 1.05 10.80
CA GLU A 15 -4.14 1.45 10.07
C GLU A 15 -3.03 2.04 10.97
N ALA A 16 -1.82 2.13 10.41
CA ALA A 16 -0.59 2.75 10.93
C ALA A 16 0.23 1.98 11.99
N LEU A 17 1.03 1.01 11.53
CA LEU A 17 2.46 0.83 11.90
C LEU A 17 3.11 -0.25 11.03
N GLN A 18 4.13 0.10 10.23
CA GLN A 18 4.88 -0.86 9.41
C GLN A 18 6.38 -0.53 9.41
N THR A 19 7.01 -0.65 10.59
CA THR A 19 8.44 -0.29 10.76
C THR A 19 9.20 -1.19 11.76
N LEU A 20 8.59 -2.25 12.30
CA LEU A 20 9.28 -3.27 13.11
C LEU A 20 8.68 -4.68 12.89
N VAL A 21 9.49 -5.60 12.37
CA VAL A 21 9.18 -7.05 12.31
C VAL A 21 10.38 -7.93 12.71
N GLU A 22 11.61 -7.42 12.63
CA GLU A 22 12.85 -8.24 12.76
C GLU A 22 13.40 -8.41 14.20
N ARG A 23 12.73 -7.89 15.25
CA ARG A 23 13.25 -7.92 16.64
C ARG A 23 12.24 -8.22 17.76
N THR A 24 11.08 -8.78 17.47
CA THR A 24 10.02 -9.00 18.48
C THR A 24 9.39 -10.40 18.41
N GLU A 25 9.24 -11.05 19.58
CA GLU A 25 8.63 -12.38 19.76
C GLU A 25 7.10 -12.39 19.56
N LYS A 26 6.52 -11.22 19.30
CA LYS A 26 5.11 -11.00 18.95
C LYS A 26 5.05 -10.38 17.56
N HIS A 27 4.23 -10.94 16.69
CA HIS A 27 3.98 -10.37 15.35
C HIS A 27 2.56 -9.84 15.23
N TYR A 28 2.40 -8.63 14.70
CA TYR A 28 1.11 -7.99 14.41
C TYR A 28 0.86 -7.95 12.91
N LEU A 29 -0.36 -8.22 12.45
CA LEU A 29 -0.73 -8.25 11.03
C LEU A 29 -2.06 -7.51 10.77
N HIS A 30 -1.97 -6.36 10.10
CA HIS A 30 -3.07 -5.41 9.88
C HIS A 30 -3.63 -5.41 8.44
N GLN A 31 -3.59 -6.54 7.75
CA GLN A 31 -4.11 -6.70 6.38
C GLN A 31 -4.86 -8.04 6.24
N PRO A 32 -5.82 -8.19 5.32
CA PRO A 32 -6.61 -9.40 5.16
C PRO A 32 -5.73 -10.65 4.96
N LEU A 33 -5.72 -11.49 6.01
CA LEU A 33 -4.83 -12.64 6.22
C LEU A 33 -4.75 -13.60 5.03
N ALA A 34 -5.83 -13.70 4.25
CA ALA A 34 -5.93 -14.49 3.03
C ALA A 34 -4.76 -14.26 2.05
N GLY A 35 -4.27 -13.03 1.90
CA GLY A 35 -3.12 -12.72 1.03
C GLY A 35 -1.77 -13.22 1.57
N LYS A 36 -1.65 -13.34 2.90
CA LYS A 36 -0.38 -13.65 3.61
C LYS A 36 -0.38 -15.03 4.29
N ARG A 37 -1.39 -15.88 4.04
CA ARG A 37 -1.54 -17.27 4.56
C ARG A 37 -0.25 -18.10 4.53
N ARG A 38 0.57 -17.90 3.50
CA ARG A 38 1.94 -18.41 3.36
C ARG A 38 2.77 -18.27 4.63
N ILE A 39 2.86 -17.05 5.15
CA ILE A 39 3.78 -16.64 6.19
C ILE A 39 3.31 -17.26 7.52
N LEU A 40 2.00 -17.26 7.77
CA LEU A 40 1.39 -17.98 8.88
C LEU A 40 1.74 -19.47 8.82
N GLN A 41 1.63 -20.10 7.64
CA GLN A 41 2.04 -21.51 7.44
C GLN A 41 3.55 -21.75 7.63
N ARG A 42 4.43 -20.77 7.38
CA ARG A 42 5.87 -20.91 7.69
C ARG A 42 6.15 -20.77 9.19
N ILE A 43 5.48 -19.82 9.84
CA ILE A 43 5.66 -19.54 11.27
C ILE A 43 5.05 -20.65 12.14
N CYS A 44 4.03 -21.36 11.63
CA CYS A 44 3.30 -22.40 12.36
C CYS A 44 2.88 -21.93 13.78
N PRO A 45 2.19 -20.77 13.93
CA PRO A 45 1.82 -20.25 15.23
C PRO A 45 0.93 -21.26 15.98
N LYS A 46 1.41 -21.73 17.14
CA LYS A 46 0.61 -22.54 18.06
C LYS A 46 -0.53 -21.73 18.67
N ILE A 47 -0.27 -20.46 18.96
CA ILE A 47 -1.23 -19.51 19.50
C ILE A 47 -1.50 -18.42 18.45
N VAL A 48 -2.76 -18.31 18.06
CA VAL A 48 -3.26 -17.22 17.20
C VAL A 48 -4.21 -16.37 18.03
N LEU A 49 -3.91 -15.08 18.17
CA LEU A 49 -4.82 -14.09 18.74
C LEU A 49 -5.40 -13.20 17.63
N VAL A 50 -6.71 -12.94 17.69
CA VAL A 50 -7.40 -11.99 16.80
C VAL A 50 -8.14 -10.97 17.66
N GLU A 51 -7.81 -9.70 17.47
CA GLU A 51 -8.47 -8.52 18.04
C GLU A 51 -9.53 -7.99 17.06
N GLU A 52 -10.57 -7.33 17.58
CA GLU A 52 -11.78 -6.96 16.83
C GLU A 52 -12.39 -8.16 16.04
N ALA A 53 -12.26 -9.38 16.58
CA ALA A 53 -12.71 -10.63 15.97
C ALA A 53 -14.23 -10.70 15.70
N ALA A 54 -15.00 -9.76 16.24
CA ALA A 54 -16.41 -9.58 15.96
C ALA A 54 -16.69 -8.84 14.63
N GLU A 55 -15.77 -7.98 14.18
CA GLU A 55 -15.87 -7.19 12.95
C GLU A 55 -15.32 -7.95 11.73
N VAL A 56 -14.43 -8.91 11.96
CA VAL A 56 -13.77 -9.67 10.89
C VAL A 56 -14.67 -10.79 10.35
N LEU A 57 -14.78 -10.88 9.02
CA LEU A 57 -15.46 -11.98 8.31
C LEU A 57 -14.96 -13.35 8.79
N GLU A 58 -15.86 -14.28 9.13
CA GLU A 58 -15.51 -15.65 9.55
C GLU A 58 -14.51 -16.32 8.58
N GLY A 59 -14.71 -16.16 7.27
CA GLY A 59 -13.80 -16.70 6.26
C GLY A 59 -12.38 -16.12 6.32
N HIS A 60 -12.21 -14.85 6.75
CA HIS A 60 -10.89 -14.26 6.96
C HIS A 60 -10.21 -14.85 8.19
N ILE A 61 -10.93 -15.00 9.31
CA ILE A 61 -10.41 -15.66 10.52
C ILE A 61 -9.99 -17.11 10.21
N ILE A 62 -10.86 -17.90 9.56
CA ILE A 62 -10.58 -19.30 9.19
C ILE A 62 -9.38 -19.43 8.23
N THR A 63 -9.10 -18.43 7.40
CA THR A 63 -7.91 -18.45 6.52
C THR A 63 -6.59 -18.15 7.23
N SER A 64 -6.62 -17.61 8.45
CA SER A 64 -5.42 -17.46 9.30
C SER A 64 -4.90 -18.80 9.84
N PHE A 65 -5.78 -19.79 10.02
CA PHE A 65 -5.44 -21.03 10.70
C PHE A 65 -4.44 -21.89 9.89
N THR A 66 -3.37 -22.29 10.58
CA THR A 66 -2.47 -23.40 10.21
C THR A 66 -3.09 -24.72 10.67
N LYS A 67 -2.37 -25.85 10.60
CA LYS A 67 -2.78 -27.12 11.25
C LYS A 67 -2.19 -27.24 12.66
N GLU A 68 -1.26 -26.36 12.97
CA GLU A 68 -0.37 -26.32 14.13
C GLU A 68 -0.86 -25.29 15.16
N CYS A 69 -1.91 -24.53 14.82
CA CYS A 69 -2.67 -23.68 15.74
C CYS A 69 -3.42 -24.57 16.74
N GLU A 70 -2.86 -24.68 17.94
CA GLU A 70 -3.38 -25.44 19.08
C GLU A 70 -4.32 -24.57 19.94
N HIS A 71 -4.10 -23.25 20.01
CA HIS A 71 -4.89 -22.30 20.79
C HIS A 71 -5.31 -21.11 19.92
N LEU A 72 -6.62 -20.87 19.82
CA LEU A 72 -7.19 -19.68 19.20
C LEU A 72 -7.79 -18.76 20.28
N ILE A 73 -7.31 -17.52 20.35
CA ILE A 73 -7.84 -16.48 21.24
C ILE A 73 -8.55 -15.46 20.36
N LEU A 74 -9.86 -15.30 20.55
CA LEU A 74 -10.67 -14.29 19.86
C LEU A 74 -11.06 -13.21 20.87
N ILE A 75 -10.49 -12.01 20.70
CA ILE A 75 -10.88 -10.79 21.41
C ILE A 75 -11.73 -9.95 20.46
N GLY A 76 -12.92 -9.57 20.90
CA GLY A 76 -13.85 -8.77 20.11
C GLY A 76 -15.17 -8.60 20.85
N ASP A 77 -16.09 -7.89 20.23
CA ASP A 77 -17.36 -7.54 20.85
C ASP A 77 -18.52 -7.65 19.85
N HIS A 78 -19.37 -8.65 20.04
CA HIS A 78 -20.51 -8.96 19.19
C HIS A 78 -21.72 -8.03 19.39
N GLN A 79 -21.68 -7.15 20.41
CA GLN A 79 -22.60 -6.05 20.62
C GLN A 79 -22.09 -4.75 19.98
N GLN A 80 -20.77 -4.62 19.78
CA GLN A 80 -20.19 -3.81 18.71
C GLN A 80 -20.37 -4.54 17.36
N LEU A 81 -19.63 -4.19 16.31
CA LEU A 81 -20.13 -4.42 14.95
C LEU A 81 -19.51 -5.59 14.22
N ARG A 82 -20.20 -5.92 13.14
CA ARG A 82 -20.15 -7.17 12.40
C ARG A 82 -19.69 -6.90 10.97
N PRO A 83 -18.97 -7.84 10.33
CA PRO A 83 -18.45 -7.68 8.99
C PRO A 83 -19.48 -7.26 7.94
N THR A 84 -19.15 -6.25 7.14
CA THR A 84 -19.91 -5.89 5.94
C THR A 84 -19.37 -6.64 4.71
N PRO A 85 -20.07 -7.65 4.16
CA PRO A 85 -19.72 -8.20 2.86
C PRO A 85 -20.06 -7.19 1.74
N ALA A 86 -19.24 -7.13 0.69
CA ALA A 86 -19.37 -6.17 -0.41
C ALA A 86 -20.71 -6.22 -1.18
N VAL A 87 -21.51 -7.28 -1.00
CA VAL A 87 -22.87 -7.40 -1.55
C VAL A 87 -23.87 -7.42 -0.40
N TYR A 88 -24.67 -6.36 -0.27
CA TYR A 88 -25.66 -6.20 0.80
C TYR A 88 -26.66 -7.37 0.89
N GLU A 89 -27.04 -8.01 -0.23
CA GLU A 89 -27.92 -9.18 -0.22
C GLU A 89 -27.25 -10.48 0.24
N LEU A 90 -25.93 -10.62 0.13
CA LEU A 90 -25.23 -11.76 0.74
C LEU A 90 -25.31 -11.67 2.27
N ALA A 91 -25.13 -10.45 2.76
CA ALA A 91 -25.44 -10.04 4.12
C ALA A 91 -26.91 -10.35 4.47
N LYS A 92 -27.87 -9.73 3.76
CA LYS A 92 -29.32 -9.82 4.01
C LYS A 92 -29.98 -11.11 3.49
N LYS A 93 -29.25 -12.19 3.33
CA LYS A 93 -29.83 -13.52 3.00
C LYS A 93 -29.07 -14.70 3.61
N TYR A 94 -27.75 -14.63 3.76
CA TYR A 94 -26.90 -15.77 4.13
C TYR A 94 -26.06 -15.54 5.42
N LYS A 95 -26.39 -14.53 6.25
CA LYS A 95 -25.73 -14.25 7.54
C LYS A 95 -24.21 -14.13 7.40
N LEU A 96 -23.76 -13.49 6.32
CA LEU A 96 -22.33 -13.24 6.07
C LEU A 96 -21.78 -12.03 6.84
N ASP A 97 -22.59 -11.44 7.73
CA ASP A 97 -22.14 -10.71 8.94
C ASP A 97 -21.71 -11.63 10.09
N VAL A 98 -21.92 -12.94 9.92
CA VAL A 98 -21.62 -14.01 10.86
C VAL A 98 -20.12 -14.04 11.19
N SER A 99 -19.59 -13.16 12.04
CA SER A 99 -18.20 -13.26 12.49
C SER A 99 -18.01 -14.55 13.30
N LEU A 100 -16.81 -15.13 13.24
CA LEU A 100 -16.56 -16.40 13.92
C LEU A 100 -16.79 -16.26 15.43
N PHE A 101 -16.42 -15.10 15.99
CA PHE A 101 -16.61 -14.77 17.40
C PHE A 101 -18.10 -14.76 17.81
N GLU A 102 -18.94 -13.96 17.15
CA GLU A 102 -20.38 -13.95 17.45
C GLU A 102 -21.00 -15.34 17.23
N ARG A 103 -20.59 -16.09 16.19
CA ARG A 103 -21.10 -17.44 15.96
C ARG A 103 -20.69 -18.42 17.07
N MET A 104 -19.51 -18.27 17.67
CA MET A 104 -19.07 -19.08 18.81
C MET A 104 -19.88 -18.75 20.08
N VAL A 105 -20.07 -17.46 20.38
CA VAL A 105 -20.91 -17.01 21.51
C VAL A 105 -22.35 -17.51 21.36
N ASN A 106 -22.96 -17.35 20.19
CA ASN A 106 -24.33 -17.81 19.90
C ASN A 106 -24.51 -19.35 19.95
N VAL A 107 -23.42 -20.12 19.95
CA VAL A 107 -23.44 -21.59 20.12
C VAL A 107 -23.29 -22.01 21.59
N GLY A 108 -23.09 -21.05 22.50
CA GLY A 108 -22.92 -21.30 23.93
C GLY A 108 -21.48 -21.64 24.34
N ILE A 109 -20.49 -21.24 23.53
CA ILE A 109 -19.08 -21.29 23.96
C ILE A 109 -18.87 -20.18 25.00
N GLN A 110 -18.31 -20.56 26.16
CA GLN A 110 -18.01 -19.64 27.26
C GLN A 110 -17.09 -18.51 26.78
N CYS A 111 -17.53 -17.27 27.02
CA CYS A 111 -16.87 -16.05 26.59
C CYS A 111 -16.68 -15.14 27.81
N GLU A 112 -15.46 -15.12 28.34
CA GLU A 112 -15.11 -14.22 29.45
C GLU A 112 -15.23 -12.76 29.00
N ARG A 113 -15.93 -11.95 29.79
CA ARG A 113 -16.20 -10.54 29.49
C ARG A 113 -15.55 -9.66 30.54
N LEU A 114 -14.69 -8.75 30.08
CA LEU A 114 -14.13 -7.69 30.94
C LEU A 114 -15.26 -6.72 31.31
N SER A 115 -15.66 -6.71 32.59
CA SER A 115 -16.74 -5.86 33.12
C SER A 115 -16.31 -4.44 33.45
N VAL A 116 -15.03 -4.21 33.75
CA VAL A 116 -14.51 -2.91 34.20
C VAL A 116 -14.01 -2.09 33.00
N GLN A 117 -14.55 -0.88 32.82
CA GLN A 117 -14.18 0.02 31.73
C GLN A 117 -13.30 1.19 32.20
N HIS A 118 -12.29 1.53 31.38
CA HIS A 118 -11.25 2.54 31.68
C HIS A 118 -11.29 3.76 30.71
N ARG A 119 -12.29 3.85 29.84
CA ARG A 119 -12.36 4.83 28.74
C ARG A 119 -13.21 6.04 29.10
N MET A 120 -14.48 5.80 29.39
CA MET A 120 -15.58 6.77 29.40
C MET A 120 -15.82 7.32 30.81
N ARG A 121 -16.23 8.58 30.96
CA ARG A 121 -16.86 9.04 32.22
C ARG A 121 -18.05 8.15 32.62
N PRO A 122 -18.34 7.98 33.93
CA PRO A 122 -19.52 7.26 34.40
C PRO A 122 -20.84 7.74 33.76
N GLU A 123 -21.01 9.04 33.52
CA GLU A 123 -22.18 9.61 32.81
C GLU A 123 -22.40 9.00 31.41
N ILE A 124 -21.30 8.77 30.68
CA ILE A 124 -21.30 8.26 29.30
C ILE A 124 -21.43 6.74 29.32
N ALA A 125 -20.71 6.07 30.22
CA ALA A 125 -20.81 4.62 30.45
C ALA A 125 -22.24 4.20 30.85
N ALA A 126 -22.97 5.04 31.60
CA ALA A 126 -24.36 4.78 31.99
C ALA A 126 -25.35 4.67 30.80
N LEU A 127 -25.00 5.13 29.59
CA LEU A 127 -25.79 4.89 28.39
C LEU A 127 -25.67 3.44 27.88
N MET A 128 -24.53 2.79 28.19
CA MET A 128 -24.17 1.46 27.69
C MET A 128 -24.87 0.32 28.44
N LYS A 129 -25.46 0.59 29.61
CA LYS A 129 -26.19 -0.38 30.44
C LYS A 129 -27.41 -1.06 29.76
N HIS A 130 -27.84 -0.53 28.61
CA HIS A 130 -28.92 -1.12 27.78
C HIS A 130 -28.40 -2.09 26.71
N ILE A 131 -27.09 -2.29 26.65
CA ILE A 131 -26.35 -3.05 25.63
C ILE A 131 -25.41 -4.06 26.31
N TYR A 132 -24.86 -3.69 27.47
CA TYR A 132 -24.09 -4.56 28.36
C TYR A 132 -24.68 -4.48 29.76
N ASP A 133 -25.13 -5.62 30.28
CA ASP A 133 -25.42 -5.79 31.71
C ASP A 133 -24.09 -5.66 32.51
N ASP A 134 -24.12 -5.23 33.77
CA ASP A 134 -22.96 -5.26 34.69
C ASP A 134 -21.62 -4.68 34.14
N LEU A 135 -21.69 -3.47 33.56
CA LEU A 135 -20.51 -2.69 33.15
C LEU A 135 -20.11 -1.70 34.25
N GLU A 136 -18.96 -1.91 34.87
CA GLU A 136 -18.42 -1.14 35.99
C GLU A 136 -17.40 -0.09 35.53
N ASN A 137 -17.19 0.97 36.33
CA ASN A 137 -16.24 2.04 36.03
C ASN A 137 -14.96 1.87 36.86
N HIS A 138 -13.79 2.04 36.23
CA HIS A 138 -12.54 2.13 36.98
C HIS A 138 -12.32 3.53 37.58
N GLU A 139 -11.78 3.62 38.78
CA GLU A 139 -11.51 4.88 39.53
C GLU A 139 -10.79 5.96 38.68
N SER A 140 -10.00 5.55 37.69
CA SER A 140 -9.30 6.47 36.77
C SER A 140 -10.23 7.33 35.89
N VAL A 141 -11.44 6.88 35.56
CA VAL A 141 -12.39 7.67 34.74
C VAL A 141 -13.20 8.68 35.54
N GLU A 142 -13.22 8.54 36.87
CA GLU A 142 -13.88 9.45 37.80
C GLU A 142 -13.04 10.73 37.98
N LYS A 143 -11.71 10.58 37.92
CA LYS A 143 -10.70 11.65 38.11
C LYS A 143 -10.50 12.55 36.87
N TYR A 144 -11.34 12.45 35.83
CA TYR A 144 -11.22 13.31 34.65
C TYR A 144 -11.67 14.76 34.91
N GLU A 145 -11.00 15.72 34.28
CA GLU A 145 -11.35 17.16 34.29
C GLU A 145 -12.64 17.44 33.49
N ASP A 146 -13.49 18.34 34.00
CA ASP A 146 -14.72 18.78 33.31
C ASP A 146 -14.43 19.51 32.00
N ILE A 147 -15.35 19.40 31.03
CA ILE A 147 -15.18 20.07 29.74
C ILE A 147 -15.32 21.59 29.90
N LYS A 148 -14.22 22.31 29.70
CA LYS A 148 -14.16 23.78 29.70
C LYS A 148 -15.22 24.34 28.76
N GLY A 149 -15.91 25.37 29.21
CA GLY A 149 -17.00 26.02 28.46
C GLY A 149 -18.38 25.34 28.58
N MET A 150 -18.49 24.16 29.19
CA MET A 150 -19.73 23.36 29.16
C MET A 150 -20.37 23.26 30.56
N LYS A 151 -21.70 23.17 30.62
CA LYS A 151 -22.42 22.99 31.91
C LYS A 151 -22.52 21.54 32.37
N LYS A 152 -22.38 20.60 31.43
CA LYS A 152 -22.39 19.15 31.61
C LYS A 152 -21.39 18.53 30.63
N ASN A 153 -20.76 17.44 31.03
CA ASN A 153 -19.82 16.69 30.20
C ASN A 153 -20.52 15.89 29.09
N MET A 154 -21.76 15.47 29.32
CA MET A 154 -22.62 14.82 28.33
C MET A 154 -23.93 15.62 28.10
N PHE A 155 -24.30 15.86 26.84
CA PHE A 155 -25.61 16.45 26.51
C PHE A 155 -26.13 16.10 25.11
N PHE A 156 -27.44 15.88 25.01
CA PHE A 156 -28.15 15.51 23.77
C PHE A 156 -29.07 16.64 23.32
N ILE A 157 -28.84 17.18 22.12
CA ILE A 157 -29.54 18.32 21.53
C ILE A 157 -30.65 17.81 20.62
N ASP A 158 -31.90 17.96 21.06
CA ASP A 158 -33.07 17.47 20.33
C ASP A 158 -33.66 18.49 19.33
N HIS A 159 -33.98 18.05 18.11
CA HIS A 159 -34.61 18.89 17.09
C HIS A 159 -35.50 18.15 16.09
N SER A 160 -36.39 18.91 15.44
CA SER A 160 -37.31 18.43 14.39
C SER A 160 -36.98 18.94 12.98
N TYR A 161 -35.88 19.67 12.77
CA TYR A 161 -35.43 20.11 11.43
C TYR A 161 -35.27 18.92 10.48
N LEU A 162 -35.81 19.03 9.27
CA LEU A 162 -35.88 17.95 8.29
C LEU A 162 -34.53 17.74 7.56
N GLU A 163 -34.28 16.48 7.20
CA GLU A 163 -33.18 16.07 6.33
C GLU A 163 -33.45 16.43 4.85
N MET A 164 -32.38 16.55 4.07
CA MET A 164 -32.40 16.69 2.61
C MET A 164 -31.80 15.43 1.96
N SER A 165 -32.34 15.03 0.82
CA SER A 165 -31.70 14.08 -0.11
C SER A 165 -30.67 14.80 -0.98
N CYS A 166 -29.61 14.09 -1.35
CA CYS A 166 -28.68 14.55 -2.39
C CYS A 166 -28.93 13.72 -3.65
N ASP A 167 -29.46 14.31 -4.72
CA ASP A 167 -29.97 13.51 -5.85
C ASP A 167 -28.89 12.78 -6.67
N GLN A 168 -27.60 13.03 -6.37
CA GLN A 168 -26.45 12.34 -6.96
C GLN A 168 -25.92 11.17 -6.09
N SER A 169 -26.44 10.93 -4.88
CA SER A 169 -26.06 9.79 -4.05
C SER A 169 -27.17 9.35 -3.09
N HIS A 170 -27.29 8.07 -2.76
CA HIS A 170 -28.28 7.58 -1.77
C HIS A 170 -27.90 7.93 -0.30
N SER A 171 -27.49 9.18 -0.06
CA SER A 171 -27.10 9.72 1.24
C SER A 171 -28.02 10.84 1.69
N HIS A 172 -28.13 11.01 3.00
CA HIS A 172 -28.95 12.03 3.64
C HIS A 172 -28.03 13.10 4.26
N VAL A 173 -28.50 14.35 4.25
CA VAL A 173 -27.81 15.52 4.81
C VAL A 173 -28.76 16.25 5.76
N ASN A 174 -28.26 16.74 6.89
CA ASN A 174 -29.00 17.63 7.79
C ASN A 174 -28.15 18.87 8.08
N GLU A 175 -28.42 19.93 7.31
CA GLU A 175 -27.64 21.17 7.34
C GLU A 175 -27.72 21.90 8.68
N HIS A 176 -28.83 21.73 9.43
CA HIS A 176 -28.95 22.26 10.79
C HIS A 176 -27.93 21.60 11.73
N GLU A 177 -27.88 20.26 11.72
CA GLU A 177 -26.91 19.50 12.52
C GLU A 177 -25.47 19.84 12.15
N ALA A 178 -25.16 19.89 10.84
CA ALA A 178 -23.82 20.19 10.35
C ALA A 178 -23.33 21.56 10.83
N ARG A 179 -24.14 22.62 10.62
CA ARG A 179 -23.81 23.98 11.09
C ARG A 179 -23.74 24.07 12.61
N PHE A 180 -24.59 23.37 13.35
CA PHE A 180 -24.57 23.38 14.82
C PHE A 180 -23.29 22.75 15.36
N LEU A 181 -22.89 21.57 14.84
CA LEU A 181 -21.70 20.88 15.32
C LEU A 181 -20.41 21.61 14.94
N VAL A 182 -20.34 22.25 13.77
CA VAL A 182 -19.19 23.11 13.42
C VAL A 182 -19.09 24.32 14.37
N ALA A 183 -20.20 24.99 14.66
CA ALA A 183 -20.21 26.11 15.61
C ALA A 183 -19.85 25.68 17.05
N LEU A 184 -20.31 24.51 17.50
CA LEU A 184 -19.93 23.93 18.79
C LEU A 184 -18.46 23.51 18.82
N CYS A 185 -17.93 22.94 17.74
CA CYS A 185 -16.52 22.58 17.66
C CYS A 185 -15.63 23.81 17.73
N ARG A 186 -15.96 24.86 16.96
CA ARG A 186 -15.27 26.17 17.01
C ARG A 186 -15.33 26.79 18.42
N TYR A 187 -16.46 26.70 19.12
CA TYR A 187 -16.57 27.13 20.52
C TYR A 187 -15.61 26.37 21.44
N LEU A 188 -15.45 25.06 21.27
CA LEU A 188 -14.53 24.22 22.05
C LEU A 188 -13.05 24.50 21.73
N LEU A 189 -12.68 24.71 20.47
CA LEU A 189 -11.33 25.19 20.11
C LEU A 189 -11.02 26.51 20.83
N GLN A 190 -12.00 27.42 20.86
CA GLN A 190 -11.89 28.67 21.59
C GLN A 190 -11.79 28.46 23.12
N GLN A 191 -12.25 27.35 23.70
CA GLN A 191 -11.97 27.03 25.12
C GLN A 191 -10.53 26.56 25.41
N GLY A 192 -9.64 26.62 24.40
CA GLY A 192 -8.27 26.12 24.50
C GLY A 192 -8.16 24.60 24.42
N TYR A 193 -9.19 23.92 23.89
CA TYR A 193 -9.01 22.53 23.45
C TYR A 193 -8.22 22.49 22.16
N ARG A 194 -7.22 21.61 22.13
CA ARG A 194 -6.62 21.20 20.87
C ARG A 194 -7.66 20.46 20.04
N SER A 195 -7.59 20.59 18.71
CA SER A 195 -8.50 19.88 17.81
C SER A 195 -8.37 18.35 17.85
N ASP A 196 -7.29 17.75 18.38
CA ASP A 196 -7.20 16.28 18.61
C ASP A 196 -7.93 15.81 19.83
N GLN A 197 -8.35 16.70 20.69
CA GLN A 197 -9.24 16.34 21.77
C GLN A 197 -10.70 16.34 21.30
N ILE A 198 -10.98 16.63 20.01
CA ILE A 198 -12.34 16.84 19.50
C ILE A 198 -12.61 16.04 18.22
N THR A 199 -13.82 15.47 18.14
CA THR A 199 -14.19 14.50 17.10
C THR A 199 -15.56 14.76 16.50
N LEU A 200 -15.62 15.18 15.22
CA LEU A 200 -16.85 15.40 14.45
C LEU A 200 -17.28 14.15 13.67
N LEU A 201 -18.43 13.58 14.02
CA LEU A 201 -18.93 12.30 13.52
C LEU A 201 -20.36 12.36 13.05
N THR A 202 -20.70 11.52 12.06
CA THR A 202 -22.01 11.53 11.40
C THR A 202 -22.44 10.15 10.93
N THR A 203 -23.73 9.84 10.98
CA THR A 203 -24.27 8.59 10.46
C THR A 203 -24.11 8.41 8.93
N TYR A 204 -23.99 9.47 8.13
CA TYR A 204 -24.02 9.40 6.64
C TYR A 204 -22.82 10.07 5.95
N MET A 205 -22.39 9.50 4.81
CA MET A 205 -21.32 10.03 3.95
C MET A 205 -21.65 11.43 3.40
N GLY A 206 -22.88 11.67 2.92
CA GLY A 206 -23.30 12.99 2.45
C GLY A 206 -23.16 14.08 3.51
N GLN A 207 -23.59 13.78 4.74
CA GLN A 207 -23.39 14.65 5.89
C GLN A 207 -21.89 14.81 6.28
N MET A 208 -21.04 13.80 6.04
CA MET A 208 -19.59 13.92 6.27
C MET A 208 -18.98 14.96 5.32
N PHE A 209 -19.40 14.97 4.05
CA PHE A 209 -19.03 16.04 3.11
C PHE A 209 -19.62 17.39 3.55
N ALA A 210 -20.92 17.48 3.84
CA ALA A 210 -21.55 18.72 4.28
C ALA A 210 -20.90 19.34 5.54
N ILE A 211 -20.45 18.52 6.51
CA ILE A 211 -19.68 18.98 7.67
C ILE A 211 -18.29 19.49 7.23
N ARG A 212 -17.58 18.76 6.36
CA ARG A 212 -16.26 19.18 5.84
C ARG A 212 -16.36 20.48 5.04
N ASP A 213 -17.42 20.68 4.27
CA ASP A 213 -17.62 21.92 3.50
C ASP A 213 -18.04 23.09 4.40
N CYS A 214 -18.81 22.83 5.47
CA CYS A 214 -19.03 23.81 6.54
C CYS A 214 -17.73 24.19 7.29
N LEU A 215 -16.77 23.26 7.44
CA LEU A 215 -15.45 23.55 8.04
C LEU A 215 -14.52 24.30 7.09
N ARG A 216 -14.53 23.96 5.79
CA ARG A 216 -13.79 24.68 4.73
C ARG A 216 -14.20 26.16 4.68
N ASN A 217 -15.51 26.40 4.74
CA ASN A 217 -16.12 27.72 4.71
C ASN A 217 -16.10 28.47 6.06
N ASP A 218 -15.46 27.93 7.10
CA ASP A 218 -15.16 28.67 8.32
C ASP A 218 -13.78 29.35 8.21
N ASP A 219 -13.64 30.53 8.81
CA ASP A 219 -12.44 31.37 8.77
C ASP A 219 -11.29 30.80 9.62
N GLU A 220 -11.60 29.96 10.61
CA GLU A 220 -10.65 29.51 11.63
C GLU A 220 -9.87 28.29 11.13
N GLN A 221 -8.63 28.50 10.66
CA GLN A 221 -7.77 27.45 10.07
C GLN A 221 -7.60 26.20 10.96
N ALA A 222 -7.68 26.35 12.30
CA ALA A 222 -7.64 25.23 13.25
C ALA A 222 -8.90 24.33 13.22
N ALA A 223 -10.02 24.82 12.70
CA ALA A 223 -11.22 24.02 12.45
C ALA A 223 -11.09 23.19 11.16
N ARG A 224 -10.40 23.71 10.14
CA ARG A 224 -10.17 23.00 8.87
C ARG A 224 -9.32 21.74 9.02
N SER A 225 -8.51 21.63 10.09
CA SER A 225 -7.71 20.43 10.38
C SER A 225 -8.52 19.28 10.99
N ILE A 226 -9.76 19.51 11.42
CA ILE A 226 -10.55 18.48 12.13
C ILE A 226 -10.86 17.33 11.17
N ARG A 227 -10.27 16.13 11.39
CA ARG A 227 -10.68 14.87 10.72
C ARG A 227 -12.19 14.70 10.96
N VAL A 228 -12.92 14.27 9.96
CA VAL A 228 -14.37 14.00 10.03
C VAL A 228 -14.60 12.66 9.38
N THR A 229 -15.30 11.75 10.03
CA THR A 229 -15.68 10.46 9.41
C THR A 229 -17.11 10.08 9.76
N THR A 230 -17.67 9.17 8.97
CA THR A 230 -18.95 8.53 9.23
C THR A 230 -18.98 7.68 10.51
N VAL A 231 -20.16 7.14 10.82
CA VAL A 231 -20.40 6.00 11.70
C VAL A 231 -20.01 4.69 10.98
N ASP A 232 -19.01 4.65 10.06
CA ASP A 232 -18.30 3.38 9.81
C ASP A 232 -16.73 3.35 10.02
N ASN A 233 -15.93 4.40 9.79
CA ASN A 233 -14.45 4.23 9.70
C ASN A 233 -13.60 4.54 10.99
N PHE A 234 -13.94 4.03 12.19
CA PHE A 234 -13.09 3.99 13.45
C PHE A 234 -13.71 3.08 14.54
N GLN A 235 -13.89 1.80 14.24
CA GLN A 235 -13.95 0.82 15.32
C GLN A 235 -12.59 0.78 16.07
N GLY A 236 -12.49 0.19 17.27
CA GLY A 236 -11.28 0.27 18.12
C GLY A 236 -10.95 1.64 18.74
N GLU A 237 -10.73 2.66 17.91
CA GLU A 237 -10.29 4.03 18.26
C GLU A 237 -11.27 4.79 19.22
N GLU A 238 -10.79 5.88 19.84
CA GLU A 238 -11.44 6.70 20.88
C GLU A 238 -10.95 8.17 20.87
N ASN A 239 -11.67 9.10 21.53
CA ASN A 239 -11.17 10.47 21.76
C ASN A 239 -11.77 11.17 23.01
N ASP A 240 -11.08 12.18 23.54
CA ASP A 240 -11.46 13.05 24.66
C ASP A 240 -12.89 13.61 24.52
N ILE A 241 -13.23 14.27 23.40
CA ILE A 241 -14.54 14.89 23.14
C ILE A 241 -15.11 14.40 21.82
N ILE A 242 -16.34 13.88 21.83
CA ILE A 242 -17.08 13.42 20.65
C ILE A 242 -18.28 14.33 20.38
N LEU A 243 -18.44 14.73 19.11
CA LEU A 243 -19.52 15.53 18.55
C LEU A 243 -20.24 14.68 17.48
N LEU A 244 -21.51 14.35 17.69
CA LEU A 244 -22.26 13.34 16.92
C LEU A 244 -23.50 13.93 16.24
N SER A 245 -23.58 13.80 14.90
CA SER A 245 -24.77 14.05 14.08
C SER A 245 -25.47 12.72 13.75
N LEU A 246 -26.78 12.65 13.98
CA LEU A 246 -27.62 11.50 13.65
C LEU A 246 -28.36 11.64 12.32
N VAL A 247 -28.48 12.85 11.77
CA VAL A 247 -29.03 13.21 10.44
C VAL A 247 -30.53 12.99 10.26
N ARG A 248 -31.06 11.84 10.72
CA ARG A 248 -32.38 11.36 10.30
C ARG A 248 -33.52 12.09 11.00
N SER A 249 -34.31 12.76 10.17
CA SER A 249 -35.46 13.57 10.55
C SER A 249 -36.32 13.79 9.29
N ASN A 250 -37.35 12.98 9.09
CA ASN A 250 -38.17 13.00 7.88
C ASN A 250 -39.63 12.69 8.18
N ARG A 251 -40.52 13.14 7.27
CA ARG A 251 -41.98 12.96 7.39
C ARG A 251 -42.45 11.51 7.23
N ASP A 252 -41.62 10.67 6.61
CA ASP A 252 -41.88 9.23 6.41
C ASP A 252 -41.58 8.38 7.66
N GLU A 253 -41.12 8.99 8.76
CA GLU A 253 -40.60 8.37 9.98
C GLU A 253 -39.48 7.31 9.77
N LYS A 254 -38.72 7.41 8.67
CA LYS A 254 -37.65 6.47 8.32
C LYS A 254 -36.35 6.77 9.09
N VAL A 255 -36.10 6.02 10.17
CA VAL A 255 -34.86 6.08 10.98
C VAL A 255 -33.61 5.49 10.28
N GLY A 256 -33.78 4.70 9.21
CA GLY A 256 -32.65 4.07 8.52
C GLY A 256 -31.86 3.08 9.41
N PHE A 257 -30.54 3.01 9.23
CA PHE A 257 -29.68 2.04 9.93
C PHE A 257 -29.34 2.41 11.39
N ILE A 258 -29.78 3.56 11.89
CA ILE A 258 -29.57 4.00 13.28
C ILE A 258 -30.36 3.15 14.28
N LYS A 259 -31.38 2.43 13.78
CA LYS A 259 -32.12 1.38 14.51
C LYS A 259 -31.26 0.15 14.84
N ILE A 260 -30.09 -0.03 14.22
CA ILE A 260 -29.19 -1.16 14.49
C ILE A 260 -28.43 -0.93 15.80
N VAL A 261 -28.69 -1.78 16.80
CA VAL A 261 -28.08 -1.77 18.14
C VAL A 261 -26.57 -1.56 18.08
N ASN A 262 -25.90 -2.34 17.24
CA ASN A 262 -24.44 -2.34 17.10
C ASN A 262 -23.90 -0.96 16.65
N ARG A 263 -24.63 -0.24 15.79
CA ARG A 263 -24.28 1.13 15.35
C ARG A 263 -24.53 2.16 16.44
N ALA A 264 -25.58 2.00 17.23
CA ALA A 264 -25.80 2.83 18.41
C ALA A 264 -24.71 2.60 19.46
N CYS A 265 -24.36 1.34 19.75
CA CYS A 265 -23.32 0.95 20.70
C CYS A 265 -21.98 1.67 20.44
N VAL A 266 -21.45 1.56 19.21
CA VAL A 266 -20.21 2.25 18.84
C VAL A 266 -20.42 3.75 18.63
N ALA A 267 -21.63 4.22 18.31
CA ALA A 267 -21.91 5.66 18.30
C ALA A 267 -21.75 6.32 19.67
N LEU A 268 -22.13 5.65 20.75
CA LEU A 268 -22.13 6.18 22.10
C LEU A 268 -20.78 6.00 22.82
N SER A 269 -20.06 4.90 22.55
CA SER A 269 -18.88 4.44 23.31
C SER A 269 -17.50 4.98 22.88
N ARG A 270 -17.43 6.03 22.04
CA ARG A 270 -16.13 6.60 21.59
C ARG A 270 -15.54 7.67 22.51
N ALA A 271 -16.34 8.24 23.41
CA ALA A 271 -16.00 9.44 24.17
C ALA A 271 -15.34 9.13 25.51
N LYS A 272 -14.21 9.79 25.81
CA LYS A 272 -13.55 9.67 27.13
C LYS A 272 -14.12 10.66 28.14
N LYS A 273 -14.07 11.96 27.82
CA LYS A 273 -14.34 13.07 28.75
C LYS A 273 -15.61 13.86 28.43
N GLY A 274 -15.94 14.03 27.15
CA GLY A 274 -17.08 14.84 26.70
C GLY A 274 -17.87 14.22 25.54
N PHE A 275 -19.19 14.29 25.60
CA PHE A 275 -20.05 13.70 24.56
C PHE A 275 -21.28 14.54 24.24
N TYR A 276 -21.34 15.05 23.02
CA TYR A 276 -22.42 15.92 22.54
C TYR A 276 -23.06 15.33 21.29
N CYS A 277 -24.36 15.05 21.37
CA CYS A 277 -25.11 14.34 20.34
C CYS A 277 -26.26 15.23 19.84
N ILE A 278 -26.46 15.36 18.53
CA ILE A 278 -27.58 16.11 17.93
C ILE A 278 -28.38 15.18 17.00
N GLY A 279 -29.70 15.28 17.08
CA GLY A 279 -30.64 14.48 16.28
C GLY A 279 -32.10 14.69 16.66
N ASN A 280 -32.99 13.97 15.96
CA ASN A 280 -34.42 13.92 16.25
C ASN A 280 -34.73 12.72 17.16
N PHE A 281 -34.76 12.92 18.48
CA PHE A 281 -34.88 11.83 19.44
C PHE A 281 -36.31 11.35 19.64
N ASP A 282 -37.31 12.19 19.36
CA ASP A 282 -38.72 11.77 19.31
C ASP A 282 -38.95 10.77 18.15
N LEU A 283 -38.33 10.98 16.98
CA LEU A 283 -38.36 10.02 15.88
C LEU A 283 -37.64 8.70 16.24
N LEU A 284 -36.47 8.79 16.88
CA LEU A 284 -35.66 7.61 17.24
C LEU A 284 -36.33 6.77 18.33
N SER A 285 -36.91 7.39 19.35
CA SER A 285 -37.55 6.70 20.48
C SER A 285 -38.89 6.04 20.12
N LYS A 286 -39.62 6.54 19.12
CA LYS A 286 -40.74 5.83 18.50
C LYS A 286 -40.30 4.50 17.87
N HIS A 287 -39.21 4.51 17.10
CA HIS A 287 -38.86 3.43 16.18
C HIS A 287 -37.73 2.50 16.64
N SER A 288 -37.09 2.75 17.77
CA SER A 288 -36.07 1.85 18.36
C SER A 288 -36.15 1.80 19.88
N ASP A 289 -36.28 0.59 20.43
CA ASP A 289 -36.47 0.35 21.85
C ASP A 289 -35.27 0.77 22.71
N ILE A 290 -34.05 0.64 22.19
CA ILE A 290 -32.84 1.07 22.91
C ILE A 290 -32.74 2.59 22.95
N TRP A 291 -33.02 3.28 21.82
CA TRP A 291 -33.11 4.74 21.84
C TRP A 291 -34.23 5.23 22.75
N ARG A 292 -35.36 4.52 22.86
CA ARG A 292 -36.42 4.82 23.83
C ARG A 292 -35.94 4.73 25.28
N LYS A 293 -35.22 3.66 25.65
CA LYS A 293 -34.62 3.51 26.99
C LYS A 293 -33.57 4.60 27.28
N ILE A 294 -32.65 4.83 26.34
CA ILE A 294 -31.60 5.85 26.47
C ILE A 294 -32.19 7.26 26.61
N VAL A 295 -33.20 7.60 25.82
CA VAL A 295 -33.91 8.89 25.92
C VAL A 295 -34.64 9.04 27.26
N ALA A 296 -35.13 7.94 27.87
CA ALA A 296 -35.73 7.99 29.20
C ALA A 296 -34.67 8.32 30.30
N ASP A 297 -33.50 7.68 30.28
CA ASP A 297 -32.40 8.00 31.21
C ASP A 297 -31.85 9.42 31.00
N LEU A 298 -31.74 9.86 29.74
CA LEU A 298 -31.31 11.23 29.43
C LEU A 298 -32.34 12.27 29.91
N LYS A 299 -33.64 11.96 29.84
CA LYS A 299 -34.70 12.80 30.41
C LYS A 299 -34.63 12.79 31.95
N ALA A 300 -34.44 11.64 32.59
CA ALA A 300 -34.31 11.52 34.04
C ALA A 300 -33.07 12.23 34.61
N SER A 301 -31.93 12.15 33.92
CA SER A 301 -30.70 12.88 34.28
C SER A 301 -30.70 14.36 33.85
N GLY A 302 -31.71 14.81 33.10
CA GLY A 302 -31.78 16.16 32.53
C GLY A 302 -30.65 16.48 31.55
N SER A 303 -30.15 15.47 30.82
CA SER A 303 -29.03 15.54 29.87
C SER A 303 -29.47 15.51 28.40
N ILE A 304 -30.76 15.76 28.14
CA ILE A 304 -31.32 15.97 26.79
C ILE A 304 -32.24 17.20 26.77
N GLY A 305 -32.26 17.91 25.65
CA GLY A 305 -33.26 18.95 25.38
C GLY A 305 -32.89 19.83 24.20
N ASN A 306 -33.82 20.69 23.78
CA ASN A 306 -33.70 21.54 22.59
C ASN A 306 -32.75 22.75 22.76
N SER A 307 -31.84 22.71 23.75
CA SER A 307 -30.84 23.76 24.00
C SER A 307 -29.67 23.25 24.83
N LEU A 308 -28.45 23.47 24.36
CA LEU A 308 -27.21 23.18 25.08
C LEU A 308 -26.88 24.35 26.04
N ARG A 309 -26.36 24.04 27.23
CA ARG A 309 -25.91 25.05 28.21
C ARG A 309 -24.39 25.13 28.29
N LEU A 310 -23.87 26.33 28.04
CA LEU A 310 -22.46 26.69 28.04
C LEU A 310 -22.15 27.57 29.27
N VAL A 311 -20.90 27.59 29.73
CA VAL A 311 -20.46 28.31 30.94
C VAL A 311 -19.17 29.07 30.66
N CYS A 312 -19.26 30.41 30.66
CA CYS A 312 -18.06 31.25 30.53
C CYS A 312 -17.09 31.00 31.69
N GLN A 313 -15.86 30.57 31.39
CA GLN A 313 -14.88 30.19 32.41
C GLN A 313 -14.49 31.34 33.36
N ILE A 314 -14.50 32.58 32.85
CA ILE A 314 -14.16 33.79 33.60
C ILE A 314 -15.31 34.26 34.49
N HIS A 315 -16.53 34.37 33.95
CA HIS A 315 -17.68 34.95 34.66
C HIS A 315 -18.63 33.94 35.29
N ARG A 316 -18.41 32.63 35.08
CA ARG A 316 -19.28 31.51 35.49
C ARG A 316 -20.75 31.69 35.12
N ALA A 317 -21.02 32.45 34.05
CA ALA A 317 -22.35 32.72 33.54
C ALA A 317 -22.82 31.59 32.62
N ASP A 318 -23.97 30.98 32.96
CA ASP A 318 -24.68 30.00 32.14
C ASP A 318 -25.34 30.69 30.92
N VAL A 319 -25.12 30.16 29.72
CA VAL A 319 -25.71 30.65 28.46
C VAL A 319 -26.34 29.49 27.69
N SER A 320 -27.56 29.70 27.16
CA SER A 320 -28.33 28.66 26.45
C SER A 320 -28.35 28.89 24.94
N VAL A 321 -27.86 27.90 24.18
CA VAL A 321 -27.77 27.93 22.71
C VAL A 321 -28.65 26.84 22.08
N LYS A 322 -29.43 27.21 21.05
CA LYS A 322 -30.37 26.33 20.32
C LYS A 322 -30.00 26.06 18.87
N CYS A 323 -29.20 26.92 18.25
CA CYS A 323 -28.83 26.81 16.84
C CYS A 323 -27.43 27.40 16.58
N ALA A 324 -26.85 27.15 15.41
CA ALA A 324 -25.52 27.68 15.06
C ALA A 324 -25.38 29.21 15.21
N LYS A 325 -26.46 29.97 14.95
CA LYS A 325 -26.47 31.45 15.10
C LYS A 325 -26.35 31.90 16.57
N ASP A 326 -26.81 31.10 17.52
CA ASP A 326 -26.71 31.42 18.95
C ASP A 326 -25.26 31.46 19.44
N PHE A 327 -24.35 30.69 18.84
CA PHE A 327 -22.93 30.75 19.19
C PHE A 327 -22.33 32.13 18.85
N LYS A 328 -22.57 32.64 17.63
CA LYS A 328 -22.13 33.98 17.21
C LYS A 328 -22.83 35.11 17.98
N ASN A 329 -24.08 34.93 18.40
CA ASN A 329 -24.86 35.98 19.07
C ASN A 329 -24.69 36.02 20.60
N LYS A 330 -24.68 34.85 21.28
CA LYS A 330 -24.77 34.75 22.74
C LYS A 330 -23.45 34.37 23.43
N VAL A 331 -22.59 33.59 22.76
CA VAL A 331 -21.25 33.21 23.28
C VAL A 331 -20.10 33.59 22.32
N PRO A 332 -20.04 34.85 21.85
CA PRO A 332 -19.10 35.23 20.82
C PRO A 332 -17.64 35.10 21.28
N ASN A 333 -16.80 34.53 20.41
CA ASN A 333 -15.40 34.18 20.63
C ASN A 333 -15.17 33.37 21.93
N GLY A 334 -16.07 32.43 22.26
CA GLY A 334 -15.93 31.51 23.40
C GLY A 334 -16.28 32.09 24.78
N GLY A 335 -16.50 33.41 24.90
CA GLY A 335 -16.89 34.09 26.13
C GLY A 335 -18.41 34.17 26.33
N CYS A 336 -18.85 34.78 27.43
CA CYS A 336 -20.20 35.37 27.50
C CYS A 336 -20.15 36.85 27.10
N GLN A 337 -21.30 37.48 26.86
CA GLN A 337 -21.41 38.90 26.49
C GLN A 337 -20.88 39.92 27.55
N ARG A 338 -20.63 39.51 28.80
CA ARG A 338 -20.05 40.40 29.83
C ARG A 338 -18.57 40.70 29.55
N PRO A 339 -18.10 41.96 29.66
CA PRO A 339 -16.71 42.31 29.38
C PRO A 339 -15.74 41.78 30.46
N CYS A 340 -14.79 40.93 30.04
CA CYS A 340 -13.80 40.30 30.91
C CYS A 340 -12.75 41.32 31.36
N ARG A 341 -12.74 41.72 32.64
CA ARG A 341 -11.72 42.63 33.22
C ARG A 341 -10.40 41.92 33.54
N VAL A 342 -9.87 41.14 32.58
CA VAL A 342 -8.63 40.37 32.76
C VAL A 342 -7.41 41.22 32.41
N ARG A 343 -6.41 41.23 33.29
CA ARG A 343 -5.06 41.72 32.98
C ARG A 343 -4.27 40.61 32.30
N LEU A 344 -3.56 40.96 31.24
CA LEU A 344 -2.53 40.12 30.62
C LEU A 344 -1.26 40.12 31.50
N GLU A 345 -0.35 39.17 31.26
CA GLU A 345 0.94 39.09 31.96
C GLU A 345 1.81 40.36 31.74
N CYS A 346 1.60 41.08 30.63
CA CYS A 346 2.18 42.40 30.38
C CYS A 346 1.47 43.57 31.11
N GLY A 347 0.69 43.29 32.17
CA GLY A 347 0.05 44.25 33.06
C GLY A 347 -1.20 44.97 32.51
N HIS A 348 -1.35 45.03 31.18
CA HIS A 348 -2.46 45.70 30.50
C HIS A 348 -3.79 44.97 30.72
N ALA A 349 -4.84 45.73 31.04
CA ALA A 349 -6.21 45.23 31.00
C ALA A 349 -6.71 45.22 29.55
N TYR A 350 -7.13 44.06 29.04
CA TYR A 350 -7.64 43.96 27.68
C TYR A 350 -9.15 44.30 27.68
N VAL A 351 -9.47 45.59 27.51
CA VAL A 351 -10.83 46.13 27.68
C VAL A 351 -11.60 46.22 26.35
N GLU A 352 -11.40 45.30 25.40
CA GLU A 352 -12.35 45.16 24.30
C GLU A 352 -12.50 43.73 23.76
N SER A 353 -13.76 43.30 23.63
CA SER A 353 -14.23 42.18 22.81
C SER A 353 -13.42 40.86 22.78
N ARG A 354 -13.62 40.04 23.83
CA ARG A 354 -13.71 38.56 23.74
C ARG A 354 -12.45 37.82 23.21
N VAL A 355 -11.53 37.52 24.12
CA VAL A 355 -10.48 36.50 23.92
C VAL A 355 -10.58 35.50 25.08
N VAL A 356 -10.65 34.20 24.75
CA VAL A 356 -10.37 33.14 25.73
C VAL A 356 -8.86 32.95 25.79
N ALA A 357 -8.33 32.65 26.98
CA ALA A 357 -6.90 32.47 27.20
C ALA A 357 -6.26 31.47 26.22
N PRO A 358 -5.30 31.88 25.36
CA PRO A 358 -4.71 31.01 24.34
C PRO A 358 -3.67 30.04 24.96
N SER A 359 -4.14 29.01 25.66
CA SER A 359 -3.29 27.97 26.26
C SER A 359 -2.84 26.88 25.25
N LYS A 360 -2.06 27.27 24.23
CA LYS A 360 -1.04 26.42 23.54
C LYS A 360 -1.51 25.10 22.77
N ALA A 361 -1.96 25.20 21.48
CA ALA A 361 -1.74 24.29 20.27
C ALA A 361 -2.31 22.80 19.95
N VAL A 362 -3.29 22.56 18.97
CA VAL A 362 -3.60 21.51 17.80
C VAL A 362 -3.97 19.92 17.82
N LEU A 363 -4.92 19.33 16.96
CA LEU A 363 -4.98 17.96 16.17
C LEU A 363 -6.35 17.19 15.62
N THR A 364 -6.71 15.82 15.67
CA THR A 364 -7.88 15.05 14.91
C THR A 364 -8.84 13.81 15.46
N CYS A 365 -9.58 12.90 14.67
CA CYS A 365 -10.97 12.16 14.90
C CYS A 365 -11.71 10.98 13.97
N ALA A 366 -12.57 9.91 14.34
CA ALA A 366 -13.49 8.95 13.45
C ALA A 366 -14.59 7.82 14.06
N ARG A 367 -15.22 6.66 13.45
CA ARG A 367 -16.16 5.44 14.00
C ARG A 367 -17.01 4.28 13.11
N SER A 368 -17.25 2.85 13.27
CA SER A 368 -18.46 1.75 12.97
C SER A 368 -18.86 0.53 11.79
N PHE A 369 -19.96 -0.42 11.79
CA PHE A 369 -20.42 -1.67 10.84
C PHE A 369 -21.93 -2.53 10.73
N VAL A 370 -22.29 -3.88 10.32
CA VAL A 370 -23.74 -4.52 9.84
C VAL A 370 -24.25 -6.16 9.64
N SER A 371 -25.59 -6.74 9.54
CA SER A 371 -26.33 -8.02 8.76
C SER A 371 -27.47 -9.29 9.13
N LYS A 372 -28.00 -10.40 8.33
CA LYS A 372 -29.29 -11.46 8.46
C LYS A 372 -29.64 -12.94 7.64
N SER A 373 -30.48 -14.06 8.02
CA SER A 373 -30.89 -15.50 7.32
C SER A 373 -32.04 -16.67 7.74
N VAL A 374 -32.33 -17.89 7.01
CA VAL A 374 -32.74 -19.44 7.38
C VAL A 374 -33.99 -20.41 6.79
N ARG A 375 -33.98 -21.84 6.51
CA ARG A 375 -35.10 -23.01 6.48
C ARG A 375 -34.88 -24.62 6.01
N ARG A 376 -35.83 -25.68 6.12
CA ARG A 376 -35.67 -27.27 6.00
C ARG A 376 -36.92 -28.33 5.81
N ILE A 377 -36.82 -29.69 5.45
CA ILE A 377 -37.75 -30.96 5.68
C ILE A 377 -37.30 -32.43 5.13
N VAL A 378 -37.95 -33.65 5.38
CA VAL A 378 -37.42 -35.12 5.33
C VAL A 378 -38.37 -36.36 4.88
N GLN A 379 -37.84 -37.61 4.56
CA GLN A 379 -38.49 -38.98 4.39
C GLN A 379 -37.64 -40.25 4.91
N LEU A 380 -38.17 -41.51 4.93
CA LEU A 380 -37.70 -42.72 5.73
C LEU A 380 -37.09 -44.00 5.02
N TRP A 381 -36.48 -44.94 5.81
CA TRP A 381 -35.62 -46.11 5.37
C TRP A 381 -35.65 -47.37 6.30
N CYS A 382 -35.08 -48.53 5.87
CA CYS A 382 -35.02 -49.83 6.62
C CYS A 382 -33.58 -50.44 6.69
N LYS A 383 -33.32 -51.50 7.48
CA LYS A 383 -32.00 -52.20 7.61
C LYS A 383 -32.04 -53.68 7.15
N LYS A 384 -30.97 -54.19 6.50
CA LYS A 384 -30.71 -55.63 6.19
C LYS A 384 -29.20 -55.95 6.17
N THR A 385 -28.81 -57.23 6.23
CA THR A 385 -27.40 -57.70 6.22
C THR A 385 -26.96 -58.21 4.85
N LEU A 386 -25.73 -57.90 4.42
CA LEU A 386 -25.19 -58.30 3.11
C LEU A 386 -24.42 -59.63 3.19
N PRO A 387 -24.76 -60.67 2.40
CA PRO A 387 -24.18 -62.01 2.55
C PRO A 387 -22.69 -62.08 2.13
N LEU A 388 -22.26 -61.29 1.15
CA LEU A 388 -20.88 -61.33 0.63
C LEU A 388 -19.81 -60.71 1.55
N CYS A 389 -20.21 -60.02 2.63
CA CYS A 389 -19.26 -59.36 3.54
C CYS A 389 -19.74 -59.22 4.99
N GLY A 390 -20.87 -59.84 5.39
CA GLY A 390 -21.40 -59.84 6.76
C GLY A 390 -21.97 -58.51 7.27
N HIS A 391 -21.78 -57.41 6.56
CA HIS A 391 -22.12 -56.07 7.06
C HIS A 391 -23.61 -55.71 6.92
N THR A 392 -24.19 -55.04 7.92
CA THR A 392 -25.53 -54.43 7.85
C THR A 392 -25.53 -53.12 7.07
N ASN A 393 -26.51 -52.94 6.18
CA ASN A 393 -26.68 -51.75 5.35
C ASN A 393 -28.16 -51.30 5.34
N THR A 394 -28.41 -50.00 5.21
CA THR A 394 -29.78 -49.47 5.13
C THR A 394 -30.29 -49.51 3.69
N VAL A 395 -31.32 -50.33 3.46
CA VAL A 395 -31.95 -50.54 2.15
C VAL A 395 -33.42 -50.08 2.20
N ARG A 396 -33.94 -49.62 1.06
CA ARG A 396 -35.39 -49.37 0.92
C ARG A 396 -36.13 -50.71 0.87
N CYS A 397 -37.36 -50.74 1.39
CA CYS A 397 -38.20 -51.94 1.35
C CYS A 397 -38.34 -52.46 -0.10
N GLY A 398 -38.37 -53.80 -0.26
CA GLY A 398 -38.53 -54.46 -1.55
C GLY A 398 -37.27 -54.68 -2.41
N ARG A 399 -36.09 -54.15 -2.06
CA ARG A 399 -34.88 -54.32 -2.90
C ARG A 399 -34.11 -55.63 -2.62
N ASP A 400 -33.68 -56.29 -3.70
CA ASP A 400 -32.73 -57.42 -3.67
C ASP A 400 -31.42 -57.02 -2.97
N VAL A 401 -30.94 -57.91 -2.09
CA VAL A 401 -29.79 -57.71 -1.20
C VAL A 401 -28.47 -58.08 -1.88
N ASN A 402 -28.49 -59.01 -2.85
CA ASN A 402 -27.28 -59.48 -3.54
C ASN A 402 -26.69 -58.44 -4.50
N ARG A 403 -27.47 -57.44 -4.91
CA ARG A 403 -27.06 -56.33 -5.80
C ARG A 403 -26.68 -55.04 -5.05
N VAL A 404 -26.50 -55.08 -3.73
CA VAL A 404 -26.18 -53.90 -2.92
C VAL A 404 -24.68 -53.80 -2.68
N GLU A 405 -24.01 -52.85 -3.34
CA GLU A 405 -22.60 -52.56 -3.05
C GLU A 405 -22.39 -52.22 -1.56
N CYS A 406 -21.34 -52.81 -0.96
CA CYS A 406 -20.97 -52.50 0.40
C CYS A 406 -20.31 -51.11 0.48
N LYS A 407 -20.93 -50.19 1.22
CA LYS A 407 -20.44 -48.81 1.41
C LYS A 407 -19.36 -48.67 2.48
N ILE A 408 -18.90 -49.77 3.07
CA ILE A 408 -17.88 -49.74 4.13
C ILE A 408 -16.49 -49.74 3.50
N GLN A 409 -15.60 -48.91 4.04
CA GLN A 409 -14.24 -48.72 3.55
C GLN A 409 -13.37 -49.97 3.77
N CYS A 410 -12.46 -50.25 2.85
CA CYS A 410 -11.51 -51.35 2.99
C CYS A 410 -10.52 -51.07 4.13
N GLU A 411 -10.42 -52.00 5.08
CA GLU A 411 -9.59 -51.84 6.28
C GLU A 411 -8.09 -52.10 6.04
N LYS A 412 -7.72 -52.68 4.89
CA LYS A 412 -6.34 -53.02 4.55
C LYS A 412 -5.46 -51.76 4.47
N LYS A 413 -4.26 -51.83 5.08
CA LYS A 413 -3.24 -50.77 5.05
C LYS A 413 -2.30 -50.97 3.85
N LEU A 414 -1.81 -49.87 3.28
CA LEU A 414 -0.88 -49.86 2.14
C LEU A 414 0.58 -50.04 2.62
N PRO A 415 1.35 -50.99 2.06
CA PRO A 415 2.65 -51.38 2.64
C PRO A 415 3.71 -50.27 2.63
N LYS A 416 3.73 -49.41 1.59
CA LYS A 416 4.75 -48.35 1.44
C LYS A 416 4.52 -47.12 2.33
N CYS A 417 3.42 -47.02 3.07
CA CYS A 417 3.09 -45.81 3.86
C CYS A 417 2.15 -46.02 5.08
N GLY A 418 1.74 -47.25 5.39
CA GLY A 418 0.88 -47.59 6.53
C GLY A 418 -0.58 -47.10 6.47
N HIS A 419 -0.94 -46.26 5.49
CA HIS A 419 -2.26 -45.66 5.37
C HIS A 419 -3.35 -46.65 4.94
N ARG A 420 -4.58 -46.51 5.47
CA ARG A 420 -5.74 -47.32 5.03
C ARG A 420 -6.04 -47.09 3.54
N CYS A 421 -6.52 -48.12 2.86
CA CYS A 421 -6.95 -48.05 1.47
C CYS A 421 -8.14 -47.09 1.28
N GLY A 422 -8.19 -46.39 0.13
CA GLY A 422 -9.31 -45.50 -0.21
C GLY A 422 -10.52 -46.20 -0.82
N ASN A 423 -10.40 -47.47 -1.20
CA ASN A 423 -11.45 -48.22 -1.89
C ASN A 423 -12.43 -48.90 -0.91
N HIS A 424 -13.61 -49.24 -1.41
CA HIS A 424 -14.67 -49.92 -0.68
C HIS A 424 -14.40 -51.43 -0.55
N CYS A 425 -15.04 -52.06 0.45
CA CYS A 425 -15.04 -53.52 0.61
C CYS A 425 -15.50 -54.22 -0.69
N GLY A 426 -14.68 -55.14 -1.20
CA GLY A 426 -14.92 -55.87 -2.45
C GLY A 426 -14.21 -55.35 -3.71
N LYS A 427 -13.54 -54.18 -3.67
CA LYS A 427 -12.75 -53.65 -4.80
C LYS A 427 -11.23 -53.75 -4.52
N PRO A 428 -10.36 -53.99 -5.53
CA PRO A 428 -8.92 -54.15 -5.34
C PRO A 428 -8.27 -52.89 -4.74
N CYS A 429 -7.13 -53.02 -4.08
CA CYS A 429 -6.52 -51.93 -3.31
C CYS A 429 -5.61 -51.01 -4.15
N THR A 430 -5.56 -49.72 -3.80
CA THR A 430 -4.80 -48.69 -4.52
C THR A 430 -3.32 -48.63 -4.12
N GLU A 431 -2.38 -48.79 -5.06
CA GLU A 431 -0.95 -48.69 -4.75
C GLU A 431 -0.48 -47.26 -4.42
N LYS A 432 -0.94 -46.26 -5.19
CA LYS A 432 -0.50 -44.87 -5.06
C LYS A 432 -1.31 -44.17 -3.96
N CYS A 433 -0.64 -43.80 -2.87
CA CYS A 433 -1.30 -43.21 -1.71
C CYS A 433 -1.64 -41.73 -1.94
N GLN A 434 -2.93 -41.47 -2.19
CA GLN A 434 -3.51 -40.12 -2.32
C GLN A 434 -3.69 -39.37 -0.99
N LYS A 435 -3.37 -39.98 0.16
CA LYS A 435 -3.48 -39.28 1.45
C LYS A 435 -2.48 -38.14 1.49
N LEU A 436 -2.98 -36.93 1.75
CA LEU A 436 -2.19 -35.70 1.79
C LEU A 436 -1.25 -35.69 3.00
N VAL A 437 0.06 -35.73 2.75
CA VAL A 437 1.10 -35.58 3.78
C VAL A 437 1.47 -34.11 3.94
N LYS A 438 1.97 -33.72 5.12
CA LYS A 438 2.67 -32.43 5.29
C LYS A 438 4.11 -32.64 4.82
N ARG A 439 4.64 -31.75 3.98
CA ARG A 439 6.09 -31.56 3.83
C ARG A 439 6.45 -30.09 3.98
N THR A 440 7.64 -29.86 4.55
CA THR A 440 8.23 -28.57 4.91
C THR A 440 9.70 -28.47 4.46
N GLU A 441 10.20 -29.49 3.75
CA GLU A 441 11.62 -29.74 3.42
C GLU A 441 12.25 -28.72 2.46
N TRP A 442 11.44 -27.89 1.80
CA TRP A 442 11.95 -26.80 0.96
C TRP A 442 12.54 -25.69 1.84
N PRO A 443 13.70 -25.08 1.50
CA PRO A 443 14.28 -23.94 2.22
C PRO A 443 13.34 -22.72 2.35
N CYS A 444 12.25 -22.69 1.59
CA CYS A 444 11.19 -21.71 1.74
C CYS A 444 10.37 -21.88 3.03
N GLY A 445 10.29 -23.07 3.63
CA GLY A 445 9.46 -23.35 4.81
C GLY A 445 7.94 -23.36 4.55
N HIS A 446 7.47 -23.36 3.31
CA HIS A 446 6.03 -23.43 3.02
C HIS A 446 5.45 -24.83 3.27
N ASP A 447 4.34 -24.88 4.00
CA ASP A 447 3.49 -26.07 4.14
C ASP A 447 2.80 -26.46 2.84
N VAL A 448 3.32 -27.48 2.15
CA VAL A 448 2.60 -28.08 1.02
C VAL A 448 1.94 -29.39 1.45
N ARG A 449 0.60 -29.45 1.35
CA ARG A 449 -0.15 -30.71 1.37
C ARG A 449 -0.04 -31.36 -0.01
N VAL A 450 0.92 -32.26 -0.20
CA VAL A 450 1.06 -33.06 -1.42
C VAL A 450 0.58 -34.49 -1.20
N ALA A 451 0.23 -35.19 -2.28
CA ALA A 451 -0.02 -36.64 -2.20
C ALA A 451 1.26 -37.37 -1.76
N CYS A 452 1.11 -38.40 -0.92
CA CYS A 452 2.24 -39.18 -0.41
C CYS A 452 3.12 -39.81 -1.50
N SER A 453 2.63 -39.90 -2.74
CA SER A 453 3.34 -40.43 -3.92
C SER A 453 4.00 -39.38 -4.82
N THR A 454 3.97 -38.08 -4.50
CA THR A 454 4.37 -37.03 -5.47
C THR A 454 4.90 -35.76 -4.80
N THR A 455 6.18 -35.47 -4.95
CA THR A 455 6.89 -34.33 -4.36
C THR A 455 7.56 -33.47 -5.45
N PRO A 456 7.11 -32.22 -5.68
CA PRO A 456 7.81 -31.30 -6.58
C PRO A 456 9.17 -30.88 -6.01
N GLU A 457 10.19 -30.76 -6.87
CA GLU A 457 11.50 -30.20 -6.49
C GLU A 457 11.34 -28.76 -5.98
N ASP A 458 10.58 -27.97 -6.72
CA ASP A 458 10.47 -26.53 -6.51
C ASP A 458 9.13 -26.13 -5.87
N CYS A 459 9.14 -25.12 -5.00
CA CYS A 459 7.96 -24.78 -4.19
C CYS A 459 6.80 -24.22 -5.05
N PRO A 460 5.66 -24.93 -5.19
CA PRO A 460 4.64 -24.63 -6.21
C PRO A 460 3.71 -23.47 -5.85
N VAL A 461 3.86 -22.87 -4.67
CA VAL A 461 2.87 -22.03 -4.00
C VAL A 461 2.94 -20.59 -4.57
N PRO A 462 1.86 -19.97 -5.11
CA PRO A 462 1.90 -18.72 -5.94
C PRO A 462 2.32 -17.42 -5.23
N CYS A 463 3.49 -16.86 -5.55
CA CYS A 463 4.14 -15.70 -4.93
C CYS A 463 3.23 -14.46 -4.82
N SER A 464 2.77 -14.16 -3.59
CA SER A 464 1.71 -13.17 -3.30
C SER A 464 2.23 -11.77 -2.92
N SER A 465 3.41 -11.38 -3.40
CA SER A 465 3.98 -10.06 -3.12
C SER A 465 3.50 -9.00 -4.12
N ASP A 466 3.30 -7.79 -3.63
CA ASP A 466 2.98 -6.62 -4.45
C ASP A 466 4.24 -6.08 -5.16
N LEU A 467 4.11 -5.76 -6.44
CA LEU A 467 5.15 -5.13 -7.25
C LEU A 467 4.99 -3.60 -7.15
N VAL A 468 6.11 -2.86 -7.23
CA VAL A 468 6.15 -1.38 -7.21
C VAL A 468 5.23 -0.69 -8.23
N CYS A 469 4.77 -1.40 -9.27
CA CYS A 469 3.77 -0.88 -10.19
C CYS A 469 2.31 -0.90 -9.66
N GLY A 470 2.06 -1.39 -8.44
CA GLY A 470 0.73 -1.52 -7.81
C GLY A 470 0.01 -2.85 -8.12
N HIS A 471 0.70 -3.80 -8.74
CA HIS A 471 0.14 -5.08 -9.17
C HIS A 471 0.77 -6.27 -8.42
N GLN A 472 -0.01 -7.29 -8.11
CA GLN A 472 0.52 -8.53 -7.50
C GLN A 472 1.36 -9.36 -8.48
N CYS A 473 2.40 -10.02 -7.94
CA CYS A 473 3.22 -10.95 -8.69
C CYS A 473 2.42 -12.19 -9.14
N SER A 474 2.71 -12.69 -10.35
CA SER A 474 2.00 -13.82 -10.98
C SER A 474 2.78 -15.14 -10.97
N GLY A 475 3.97 -15.19 -10.36
CA GLY A 475 4.82 -16.38 -10.30
C GLY A 475 4.54 -17.30 -9.10
N ARG A 476 5.28 -18.39 -8.99
CA ARG A 476 5.33 -19.29 -7.82
C ARG A 476 6.54 -19.00 -6.93
N CYS A 477 6.54 -19.50 -5.70
CA CYS A 477 7.60 -19.26 -4.73
C CYS A 477 8.97 -19.77 -5.20
N GLY A 478 9.03 -20.96 -5.80
CA GLY A 478 10.25 -21.48 -6.43
C GLY A 478 10.73 -20.59 -7.57
N GLU A 479 9.84 -20.32 -8.53
CA GLU A 479 10.11 -19.46 -9.68
C GLU A 479 10.52 -18.01 -9.33
N CYS A 480 10.10 -17.49 -8.16
CA CYS A 480 10.49 -16.18 -7.66
C CYS A 480 11.67 -16.24 -6.67
N ARG A 481 12.36 -17.40 -6.58
CA ARG A 481 13.44 -17.71 -5.63
C ARG A 481 13.16 -17.17 -4.23
N MET A 482 12.05 -17.63 -3.66
CA MET A 482 11.56 -17.29 -2.32
C MET A 482 11.20 -15.82 -2.08
N GLY A 483 11.14 -15.00 -3.13
CA GLY A 483 10.86 -13.56 -3.08
C GLY A 483 12.07 -12.70 -3.47
N ARG A 484 13.22 -13.30 -3.76
CA ARG A 484 14.45 -12.55 -4.10
C ARG A 484 14.43 -11.96 -5.51
N ILE A 485 13.73 -12.58 -6.46
CA ILE A 485 13.57 -12.05 -7.82
C ILE A 485 12.15 -12.31 -8.32
N HIS A 486 11.35 -11.26 -8.48
CA HIS A 486 9.96 -11.41 -8.94
C HIS A 486 9.85 -11.61 -10.46
N LYS A 487 8.72 -12.14 -10.94
CA LYS A 487 8.42 -12.19 -12.38
C LYS A 487 7.83 -10.85 -12.81
N ARG A 488 8.25 -10.32 -13.97
CA ARG A 488 7.64 -9.16 -14.63
C ARG A 488 6.11 -9.17 -14.57
N CYS A 489 5.54 -7.99 -14.32
CA CYS A 489 4.10 -7.80 -14.37
C CYS A 489 3.57 -8.06 -15.80
N ARG A 490 2.33 -8.56 -15.89
CA ARG A 490 1.61 -8.77 -17.16
C ARG A 490 0.22 -8.14 -17.19
N SER A 491 -0.17 -7.44 -16.12
CA SER A 491 -1.38 -6.62 -16.08
C SER A 491 -1.31 -5.49 -17.12
N LYS A 492 -2.46 -4.99 -17.56
CA LYS A 492 -2.52 -3.75 -18.35
C LYS A 492 -2.07 -2.57 -17.47
N CYS A 493 -1.43 -1.56 -18.06
CA CYS A 493 -0.90 -0.45 -17.28
C CYS A 493 -1.99 0.53 -16.81
N GLY A 494 -2.86 1.00 -17.72
CA GLY A 494 -4.01 1.88 -17.39
C GLY A 494 -3.65 3.30 -16.92
N ARG A 495 -2.38 3.57 -16.59
CA ARG A 495 -1.89 4.90 -16.18
C ARG A 495 -2.04 5.91 -17.33
N LEU A 496 -2.40 7.15 -17.00
CA LEU A 496 -2.32 8.26 -17.94
C LEU A 496 -0.87 8.62 -18.20
N LEU A 497 -0.50 8.75 -19.47
CA LEU A 497 0.78 9.27 -19.92
C LEU A 497 0.78 10.80 -19.83
N VAL A 498 1.98 11.39 -19.84
CA VAL A 498 2.25 12.85 -19.89
C VAL A 498 1.49 13.58 -21.03
N CYS A 499 1.11 12.87 -22.10
CA CYS A 499 0.28 13.39 -23.19
C CYS A 499 -1.25 13.25 -22.97
N SER A 500 -1.68 12.97 -21.74
CA SER A 500 -3.07 12.72 -21.32
C SER A 500 -3.76 11.53 -22.04
N HIS A 501 -2.99 10.51 -22.42
CA HIS A 501 -3.51 9.27 -23.03
C HIS A 501 -3.28 8.06 -22.12
N GLU A 502 -4.26 7.17 -22.02
CA GLU A 502 -4.16 5.89 -21.29
C GLU A 502 -3.07 4.97 -21.89
N CYS A 503 -2.20 4.43 -21.03
CA CYS A 503 -1.21 3.43 -21.41
C CYS A 503 -1.84 2.04 -21.59
N LYS A 504 -2.02 1.64 -22.86
CA LYS A 504 -2.62 0.34 -23.25
C LYS A 504 -1.68 -0.86 -23.15
N GLU A 505 -0.40 -0.63 -22.89
CA GLU A 505 0.63 -1.67 -22.85
C GLU A 505 0.57 -2.51 -21.56
N SER A 506 1.26 -3.65 -21.57
CA SER A 506 1.53 -4.41 -20.34
C SER A 506 2.41 -3.61 -19.39
N CYS A 507 2.17 -3.72 -18.08
CA CYS A 507 2.72 -2.85 -17.05
C CYS A 507 4.23 -3.05 -16.78
N ILE A 508 5.07 -2.45 -17.61
CA ILE A 508 6.46 -2.09 -17.29
C ILE A 508 6.51 -0.86 -16.36
N MET A 509 7.61 -0.68 -15.62
CA MET A 509 7.70 0.39 -14.59
C MET A 509 7.67 1.79 -15.17
N ALA A 510 8.43 2.03 -16.25
CA ALA A 510 8.26 3.20 -17.11
C ALA A 510 7.32 2.84 -18.26
N CYS A 511 6.31 3.67 -18.51
CA CYS A 511 5.44 3.50 -19.67
C CYS A 511 6.16 3.94 -20.95
N PRO A 512 6.00 3.25 -22.10
CA PRO A 512 6.65 3.64 -23.34
C PRO A 512 5.99 4.89 -23.96
N PRO A 513 6.71 5.66 -24.81
CA PRO A 513 6.15 6.82 -25.50
C PRO A 513 4.87 6.50 -26.29
N CYS A 514 3.89 7.39 -26.25
CA CYS A 514 2.54 7.11 -26.75
C CYS A 514 2.49 6.83 -28.27
N SER A 515 1.93 5.68 -28.63
CA SER A 515 1.77 5.20 -30.01
C SER A 515 0.50 5.72 -30.73
N ARG A 516 -0.38 6.45 -30.04
CA ARG A 516 -1.55 7.11 -30.67
C ARG A 516 -1.10 8.18 -31.68
N LYS A 517 -1.95 8.54 -32.63
CA LYS A 517 -1.75 9.75 -33.45
C LYS A 517 -1.71 10.98 -32.55
N CYS A 518 -0.85 11.95 -32.85
CA CYS A 518 -0.76 13.17 -32.06
C CYS A 518 -2.01 14.06 -32.27
N GLU A 519 -2.59 14.54 -31.18
CA GLU A 519 -3.79 15.39 -31.21
C GLU A 519 -3.48 16.90 -31.21
N ASN A 520 -2.20 17.26 -31.06
CA ASN A 520 -1.69 18.63 -31.13
C ASN A 520 -2.04 19.26 -32.48
N ARG A 521 -2.74 20.39 -32.44
CA ARG A 521 -3.16 21.17 -33.61
C ARG A 521 -3.23 22.66 -33.25
N CYS A 522 -3.16 23.49 -34.26
CA CYS A 522 -3.47 24.91 -34.21
C CYS A 522 -4.47 25.24 -35.34
N VAL A 523 -4.89 26.50 -35.43
CA VAL A 523 -5.78 26.97 -36.50
C VAL A 523 -5.20 26.81 -37.92
N HIS A 524 -3.87 26.69 -38.06
CA HIS A 524 -3.19 26.55 -39.36
C HIS A 524 -2.89 25.10 -39.76
N SER A 525 -2.64 24.20 -38.78
CA SER A 525 -2.09 22.87 -39.05
C SER A 525 -2.28 21.89 -37.89
N TYR A 526 -2.21 20.59 -38.20
CA TYR A 526 -2.27 19.50 -37.24
C TYR A 526 -1.01 18.62 -37.32
N CYS A 527 -0.62 18.01 -36.21
CA CYS A 527 0.53 17.12 -36.16
C CYS A 527 0.23 15.78 -36.85
N LYS A 528 1.09 15.36 -37.80
CA LYS A 528 0.96 14.08 -38.54
C LYS A 528 1.69 12.89 -37.88
N LYS A 529 2.43 13.13 -36.79
CA LYS A 529 3.28 12.14 -36.08
C LYS A 529 2.51 11.30 -35.06
N THR A 530 3.16 10.28 -34.49
CA THR A 530 2.68 9.67 -33.24
C THR A 530 2.84 10.65 -32.07
N CYS A 531 2.05 10.47 -31.01
CA CYS A 531 1.96 11.41 -29.90
C CYS A 531 3.22 11.41 -29.01
N GLY A 532 3.94 10.29 -28.95
CA GLY A 532 5.22 10.16 -28.26
C GLY A 532 6.43 10.74 -29.02
N GLU A 533 6.30 11.11 -30.30
CA GLU A 533 7.36 11.79 -31.04
C GLU A 533 7.40 13.30 -30.75
N LEU A 534 8.55 13.92 -31.00
CA LEU A 534 8.72 15.37 -30.92
C LEU A 534 7.88 16.10 -31.98
N CYS A 535 7.05 17.05 -31.54
CA CYS A 535 6.23 17.88 -32.41
C CYS A 535 7.03 19.05 -33.00
N LYS A 536 6.75 19.40 -34.27
CA LYS A 536 7.22 20.67 -34.84
C LYS A 536 6.28 21.80 -34.40
N LEU A 537 6.84 22.92 -33.96
CA LEU A 537 6.08 24.16 -33.70
C LEU A 537 5.57 24.77 -35.02
N CYS A 538 4.53 25.60 -34.93
CA CYS A 538 3.92 26.26 -36.08
C CYS A 538 4.55 27.65 -36.30
N CYS A 539 5.18 27.85 -37.46
CA CYS A 539 5.86 29.09 -37.84
C CYS A 539 4.98 30.11 -38.57
N GLU A 540 3.68 29.84 -38.71
CA GLU A 540 2.71 30.79 -39.29
C GLU A 540 2.43 31.95 -38.32
N VAL A 541 2.03 33.12 -38.83
CA VAL A 541 1.68 34.29 -38.00
C VAL A 541 0.46 34.00 -37.12
N CYS A 542 0.47 34.41 -35.85
CA CYS A 542 -0.65 34.14 -34.94
C CYS A 542 -1.90 34.98 -35.29
N THR A 543 -3.03 34.31 -35.54
CA THR A 543 -4.32 34.95 -35.88
C THR A 543 -5.09 35.52 -34.69
N TRP A 544 -4.60 35.39 -33.44
CA TRP A 544 -5.34 35.81 -32.25
C TRP A 544 -5.42 37.34 -32.17
N GLN A 545 -6.51 37.91 -32.70
CA GLN A 545 -6.76 39.35 -32.72
C GLN A 545 -8.19 39.67 -32.27
N CYS A 546 -8.36 40.86 -31.70
CA CYS A 546 -9.65 41.44 -31.31
C CYS A 546 -9.64 42.93 -31.66
N ARG A 547 -10.73 43.65 -31.39
CA ARG A 547 -10.81 45.10 -31.66
C ARG A 547 -9.85 45.97 -30.84
N HIS A 548 -9.22 45.40 -29.80
CA HIS A 548 -8.34 46.12 -28.87
C HIS A 548 -6.87 45.72 -28.98
N TYR A 549 -6.58 44.47 -29.39
CA TYR A 549 -5.24 43.89 -29.39
C TYR A 549 -5.08 42.88 -30.54
N LYS A 550 -3.90 42.86 -31.16
CA LYS A 550 -3.49 41.90 -32.21
C LYS A 550 -2.15 41.28 -31.81
N CYS A 551 -2.01 39.97 -31.99
CA CYS A 551 -0.74 39.27 -31.78
C CYS A 551 0.26 39.59 -32.91
N SER A 552 1.53 39.85 -32.60
CA SER A 552 2.59 39.98 -33.62
C SER A 552 3.43 38.71 -33.82
N LYS A 553 3.35 37.76 -32.88
CA LYS A 553 4.22 36.59 -32.78
C LYS A 553 3.81 35.42 -33.69
N LEU A 554 4.72 34.48 -33.88
CA LEU A 554 4.43 33.23 -34.58
C LEU A 554 3.51 32.34 -33.74
N CYS A 555 2.77 31.46 -34.39
CA CYS A 555 1.72 30.64 -33.78
C CYS A 555 2.26 29.73 -32.66
N GLY A 556 3.49 29.22 -32.80
CA GLY A 556 4.19 28.41 -31.80
C GLY A 556 4.92 29.18 -30.69
N GLU A 557 5.14 30.49 -30.83
CA GLU A 557 5.76 31.35 -29.81
C GLU A 557 4.73 31.80 -28.77
N PHE A 558 5.16 32.24 -27.58
CA PHE A 558 4.23 32.87 -26.63
C PHE A 558 3.62 34.15 -27.23
N CYS A 559 2.30 34.30 -27.12
CA CYS A 559 1.58 35.48 -27.59
C CYS A 559 1.96 36.70 -26.73
N ASP A 560 2.20 37.82 -27.39
CA ASP A 560 2.60 39.12 -26.82
C ASP A 560 1.43 39.96 -26.30
N ARG A 561 0.22 39.73 -26.83
CA ARG A 561 -1.01 40.43 -26.41
C ARG A 561 -1.68 39.83 -25.16
N PRO A 562 -2.33 40.64 -24.31
CA PRO A 562 -3.08 40.16 -23.14
C PRO A 562 -4.44 39.53 -23.50
N ARG A 563 -5.07 38.91 -22.49
CA ARG A 563 -6.48 38.49 -22.53
C ARG A 563 -7.39 39.71 -22.66
N CYS A 564 -8.42 39.60 -23.49
CA CYS A 564 -9.43 40.65 -23.69
C CYS A 564 -10.61 40.40 -22.72
N ASN A 565 -10.91 41.37 -21.86
CA ASN A 565 -12.02 41.30 -20.89
C ASN A 565 -13.14 42.31 -21.20
N LYS A 566 -13.19 42.85 -22.42
CA LYS A 566 -14.28 43.73 -22.86
C LYS A 566 -15.45 42.88 -23.41
N PRO A 567 -16.72 43.23 -23.12
CA PRO A 567 -17.89 42.49 -23.61
C PRO A 567 -18.06 42.61 -25.13
N CYS A 568 -18.86 41.70 -25.71
CA CYS A 568 -19.17 41.69 -27.14
C CYS A 568 -20.44 42.47 -27.46
N ASN A 569 -20.30 43.64 -28.11
CA ASN A 569 -21.42 44.52 -28.47
C ASN A 569 -22.28 44.03 -29.66
N ARG A 570 -22.36 42.71 -29.91
CA ARG A 570 -23.23 42.11 -30.94
C ARG A 570 -24.60 41.78 -30.35
N ILE A 571 -25.66 42.10 -31.08
CA ILE A 571 -27.04 41.66 -30.77
C ILE A 571 -27.32 40.41 -31.60
N MET A 572 -27.92 39.39 -30.98
CA MET A 572 -28.23 38.11 -31.60
C MET A 572 -29.74 37.90 -31.76
N LEU A 573 -30.11 37.12 -32.78
CA LEU A 573 -31.49 36.71 -33.06
C LEU A 573 -31.69 35.28 -32.55
N CYS A 574 -32.22 35.15 -31.33
CA CYS A 574 -32.51 33.87 -30.69
C CYS A 574 -33.97 33.50 -31.00
N GLY A 575 -34.20 32.87 -32.15
CA GLY A 575 -35.53 32.70 -32.72
C GLY A 575 -36.16 34.06 -33.01
N SER A 576 -37.40 34.28 -32.56
CA SER A 576 -38.13 35.54 -32.76
C SER A 576 -37.70 36.70 -31.83
N ARG A 577 -36.72 36.52 -30.94
CA ARG A 577 -36.32 37.52 -29.93
C ARG A 577 -34.88 38.01 -30.14
N ARG A 578 -34.64 39.29 -29.83
CA ARG A 578 -33.30 39.91 -29.86
C ARG A 578 -32.68 39.87 -28.47
N HIS A 579 -31.50 39.27 -28.33
CA HIS A 579 -30.74 39.21 -27.07
C HIS A 579 -29.35 39.81 -27.25
N ILE A 580 -28.81 40.43 -26.19
CA ILE A 580 -27.44 40.99 -26.19
C ILE A 580 -26.45 39.83 -25.92
N CYS A 581 -25.35 39.79 -26.67
CA CYS A 581 -24.29 38.82 -26.44
C CYS A 581 -23.62 39.03 -25.07
N ARG A 582 -23.46 37.95 -24.31
CA ARG A 582 -22.68 37.89 -23.05
C ARG A 582 -21.30 37.25 -23.22
N GLY A 583 -20.87 37.06 -24.47
CA GLY A 583 -19.51 36.67 -24.82
C GLY A 583 -18.52 37.85 -24.81
N LEU A 584 -17.25 37.53 -25.02
CA LEU A 584 -16.13 38.48 -25.04
C LEU A 584 -15.85 39.08 -26.42
N CYS A 585 -15.24 40.27 -26.45
CA CYS A 585 -14.85 40.94 -27.70
C CYS A 585 -13.65 40.25 -28.37
N GLY A 586 -13.92 39.54 -29.47
CA GLY A 586 -12.92 38.85 -30.30
C GLY A 586 -12.81 37.35 -30.07
N GLU A 587 -13.63 36.79 -29.17
CA GLU A 587 -13.82 35.33 -29.06
C GLU A 587 -15.16 34.98 -29.76
N GLU A 588 -15.22 33.83 -30.44
CA GLU A 588 -16.41 33.37 -31.18
C GLU A 588 -16.68 31.87 -30.88
N PRO A 589 -17.95 31.41 -30.87
CA PRO A 589 -19.18 32.13 -31.21
C PRO A 589 -19.63 33.15 -30.16
N CYS A 590 -20.64 33.94 -30.49
CA CYS A 590 -21.32 34.83 -29.55
C CYS A 590 -22.31 34.04 -28.69
N ILE A 591 -22.41 34.40 -27.40
CA ILE A 591 -23.06 33.60 -26.36
C ILE A 591 -24.27 34.32 -25.76
N CYS A 592 -25.35 33.60 -25.49
CA CYS A 592 -26.62 34.07 -24.96
C CYS A 592 -26.96 33.39 -23.63
N ALA A 593 -26.87 34.11 -22.51
CA ALA A 593 -27.22 33.61 -21.18
C ALA A 593 -28.65 33.04 -21.06
N VAL A 594 -29.59 33.46 -21.94
CA VAL A 594 -31.00 33.05 -21.93
C VAL A 594 -31.27 31.80 -22.78
N CYS A 595 -30.44 31.53 -23.79
CA CYS A 595 -30.75 30.53 -24.83
C CYS A 595 -29.69 29.43 -24.98
N ASP A 596 -28.42 29.73 -24.75
CA ASP A 596 -27.37 28.71 -24.81
C ASP A 596 -27.40 27.82 -23.57
N ARG A 597 -27.01 26.57 -23.76
CA ARG A 597 -27.14 25.50 -22.75
C ARG A 597 -25.92 24.60 -22.73
N ASN A 598 -25.49 24.22 -21.53
CA ASN A 598 -24.48 23.20 -21.26
C ASN A 598 -25.18 21.85 -21.06
N ASP A 599 -25.11 20.95 -22.05
CA ASP A 599 -25.68 19.60 -22.01
C ASP A 599 -27.19 19.53 -21.67
N GLY A 600 -27.92 20.64 -21.86
CA GLY A 600 -29.34 20.79 -21.52
C GLY A 600 -29.62 21.77 -20.38
N SER A 601 -28.67 22.02 -19.49
CA SER A 601 -28.74 23.04 -18.43
C SER A 601 -28.56 24.46 -18.97
N PRO A 602 -29.21 25.49 -18.40
CA PRO A 602 -28.88 26.90 -18.67
C PRO A 602 -27.40 27.18 -18.36
N ILE A 603 -26.75 28.07 -19.12
CA ILE A 603 -25.34 28.45 -18.81
C ILE A 603 -25.19 29.34 -17.58
N THR A 604 -26.30 29.84 -17.02
CA THR A 604 -26.37 30.56 -15.73
C THR A 604 -26.59 29.62 -14.53
N GLU A 605 -26.48 28.30 -14.71
CA GLU A 605 -26.46 27.36 -13.58
C GLU A 605 -25.09 27.44 -12.90
N ILE A 606 -25.10 27.71 -11.58
CA ILE A 606 -23.90 28.00 -10.79
C ILE A 606 -22.93 26.82 -10.84
N PHE A 607 -21.69 27.09 -11.26
CA PHE A 607 -20.63 26.09 -11.41
C PHE A 607 -19.31 26.53 -10.75
N PHE A 608 -18.89 27.79 -10.94
CA PHE A 608 -17.78 28.39 -10.20
C PHE A 608 -18.20 29.36 -9.09
N GLY A 609 -19.49 29.74 -9.04
CA GLY A 609 -20.05 30.61 -7.99
C GLY A 609 -20.38 32.03 -8.43
N GLU A 610 -20.32 32.32 -9.73
CA GLU A 610 -20.44 33.67 -10.31
C GLU A 610 -21.34 33.68 -11.58
N GLU A 611 -21.97 32.55 -11.92
CA GLU A 611 -22.78 32.39 -13.14
C GLU A 611 -24.18 33.02 -13.10
N ASP A 612 -24.68 33.41 -11.91
CA ASP A 612 -26.02 33.97 -11.70
C ASP A 612 -26.07 35.51 -11.65
N GLU A 613 -24.92 36.20 -11.56
CA GLU A 613 -24.86 37.66 -11.62
C GLU A 613 -25.27 38.19 -13.01
N TYR A 614 -26.09 39.25 -13.03
CA TYR A 614 -26.70 39.73 -14.28
C TYR A 614 -25.68 40.27 -15.29
N ASP A 615 -24.50 40.72 -14.89
CA ASP A 615 -23.45 41.25 -15.77
C ASP A 615 -22.36 40.23 -16.16
N THR A 616 -22.40 38.99 -15.63
CA THR A 616 -21.41 37.94 -15.92
C THR A 616 -21.19 37.71 -17.42
N LEU A 617 -19.91 37.58 -17.77
CA LEU A 617 -19.43 37.29 -19.10
C LEU A 617 -19.03 35.82 -19.21
N PHE A 618 -19.34 35.22 -20.35
CA PHE A 618 -19.18 33.80 -20.63
C PHE A 618 -18.18 33.55 -21.76
N ILE A 619 -17.53 32.38 -21.74
CA ILE A 619 -16.64 31.90 -22.80
C ILE A 619 -16.90 30.42 -23.10
N GLN A 620 -16.86 30.06 -24.38
CA GLN A 620 -16.94 28.68 -24.85
C GLN A 620 -15.53 28.11 -25.07
N LEU A 621 -15.26 26.89 -24.58
CA LEU A 621 -14.05 26.15 -24.92
C LEU A 621 -14.21 25.50 -26.32
N PRO A 622 -13.36 25.81 -27.31
CA PRO A 622 -13.53 25.29 -28.67
C PRO A 622 -13.36 23.77 -28.79
N ASP A 623 -12.58 23.14 -27.90
CA ASP A 623 -12.29 21.71 -27.93
C ASP A 623 -13.48 20.82 -27.52
N CYS A 624 -14.39 21.32 -26.68
CA CYS A 624 -15.53 20.56 -26.13
C CYS A 624 -16.89 21.28 -26.21
N LYS A 625 -16.92 22.56 -26.59
CA LYS A 625 -18.10 23.45 -26.67
C LYS A 625 -18.81 23.77 -25.34
N HIS A 626 -18.29 23.33 -24.20
CA HIS A 626 -18.78 23.78 -22.89
C HIS A 626 -18.51 25.27 -22.66
N ILE A 627 -19.48 25.93 -22.03
CA ILE A 627 -19.50 27.36 -21.74
C ILE A 627 -19.30 27.57 -20.23
N PHE A 628 -18.51 28.57 -19.84
CA PHE A 628 -18.21 28.88 -18.43
C PHE A 628 -18.22 30.38 -18.18
N ALA A 629 -18.44 30.80 -16.94
CA ALA A 629 -18.12 32.16 -16.50
C ALA A 629 -16.63 32.44 -16.71
N VAL A 630 -16.31 33.61 -17.27
CA VAL A 630 -14.93 33.98 -17.66
C VAL A 630 -14.00 34.04 -16.45
N VAL A 631 -14.48 34.58 -15.32
CA VAL A 631 -13.66 34.78 -14.12
C VAL A 631 -13.32 33.45 -13.45
N GLY A 632 -14.31 32.56 -13.27
CA GLY A 632 -14.08 31.20 -12.76
C GLY A 632 -13.14 30.36 -13.64
N LEU A 633 -13.29 30.42 -14.98
CA LEU A 633 -12.41 29.67 -15.88
C LEU A 633 -11.01 30.28 -16.00
N ASP A 634 -10.87 31.61 -15.97
CA ASP A 634 -9.54 32.27 -15.89
C ASP A 634 -8.80 31.80 -14.63
N ARG A 635 -9.45 31.84 -13.44
CA ARG A 635 -8.87 31.34 -12.18
C ARG A 635 -8.41 29.88 -12.30
N TYR A 636 -9.24 28.99 -12.85
CA TYR A 636 -8.88 27.58 -13.04
C TYR A 636 -7.67 27.38 -13.98
N MET A 637 -7.55 28.20 -15.02
CA MET A 637 -6.44 28.12 -15.98
C MET A 637 -5.14 28.75 -15.48
N ASP A 638 -5.21 29.61 -14.47
CA ASP A 638 -4.05 30.29 -13.85
C ASP A 638 -3.57 29.64 -12.54
N MET A 639 -4.25 28.60 -12.04
CA MET A 639 -3.77 27.77 -10.92
C MET A 639 -2.58 26.89 -11.33
N ASN A 640 -1.48 26.94 -10.57
CA ASN A 640 -0.34 26.04 -10.74
C ASN A 640 -0.70 24.60 -10.30
N ASP A 641 0.05 23.62 -10.80
CA ASP A 641 -0.22 22.20 -10.47
C ASP A 641 0.24 21.82 -9.05
N ASP A 642 1.16 22.60 -8.43
CA ASP A 642 1.65 22.36 -7.06
C ASP A 642 0.58 22.61 -5.97
N ASP A 643 -0.47 23.39 -6.25
CA ASP A 643 -1.58 23.65 -5.32
C ASP A 643 -2.59 22.48 -5.24
N MET A 644 -2.41 21.41 -6.04
CA MET A 644 -3.37 20.30 -6.21
C MET A 644 -2.79 18.92 -5.88
N HIS A 645 -2.65 18.64 -4.58
CA HIS A 645 -2.53 17.30 -3.97
C HIS A 645 -1.50 16.34 -4.64
N ASP A 646 -0.25 16.45 -4.19
CA ASP A 646 0.73 15.35 -4.13
C ASP A 646 0.99 14.59 -5.46
N SER A 647 0.94 15.30 -6.60
CA SER A 647 1.25 14.70 -7.90
C SER A 647 1.98 15.69 -8.83
N HIS A 648 3.32 15.62 -8.86
CA HIS A 648 4.15 16.29 -9.87
C HIS A 648 4.01 15.59 -11.25
N VAL A 649 2.82 15.64 -11.84
CA VAL A 649 2.49 14.95 -13.09
C VAL A 649 2.14 15.97 -14.17
N ILE A 650 3.15 16.36 -14.95
CA ILE A 650 3.02 17.26 -16.10
C ILE A 650 1.92 16.73 -17.04
N GLN A 651 0.80 17.45 -17.12
CA GLN A 651 -0.36 17.13 -17.96
C GLN A 651 -0.99 18.41 -18.50
N LEU A 652 -1.83 18.28 -19.54
CA LEU A 652 -2.61 19.41 -20.06
C LEU A 652 -3.81 19.70 -19.14
N LYS A 653 -4.07 20.99 -18.83
CA LYS A 653 -5.34 21.41 -18.21
C LYS A 653 -6.51 20.92 -19.07
N SER A 654 -7.57 20.44 -18.42
CA SER A 654 -8.73 19.84 -19.09
C SER A 654 -10.04 20.55 -18.72
N CYS A 655 -11.08 20.39 -19.52
CA CYS A 655 -12.40 20.97 -19.28
C CYS A 655 -13.00 20.48 -17.95
N PRO A 656 -13.32 21.36 -16.99
CA PRO A 656 -13.86 20.97 -15.68
C PRO A 656 -15.15 20.12 -15.71
N ARG A 657 -15.95 20.20 -16.78
CA ARG A 657 -17.22 19.45 -16.91
C ARG A 657 -17.10 18.12 -17.66
N CYS A 658 -16.03 17.89 -18.43
CA CYS A 658 -15.94 16.69 -19.29
C CYS A 658 -14.52 16.11 -19.46
N THR A 659 -13.51 16.63 -18.75
CA THR A 659 -12.10 16.19 -18.78
C THR A 659 -11.41 16.20 -20.16
N THR A 660 -12.02 16.84 -21.17
CA THR A 660 -11.40 17.01 -22.50
C THR A 660 -10.20 17.96 -22.40
N PRO A 661 -8.98 17.57 -22.81
CA PRO A 661 -7.81 18.44 -22.75
C PRO A 661 -7.98 19.72 -23.58
N ILE A 662 -7.65 20.86 -22.99
CA ILE A 662 -7.78 22.18 -23.64
C ILE A 662 -6.56 22.39 -24.54
N ARG A 663 -6.78 22.59 -25.84
CA ARG A 663 -5.73 22.57 -26.86
C ARG A 663 -5.84 23.69 -27.89
N THR A 664 -7.04 24.17 -28.20
CA THR A 664 -7.27 25.14 -29.29
C THR A 664 -7.80 26.51 -28.84
N SER A 665 -8.02 26.72 -27.53
CA SER A 665 -8.38 28.04 -27.00
C SER A 665 -7.25 29.06 -27.19
N LEU A 666 -7.52 30.13 -27.94
CA LEU A 666 -6.54 31.20 -28.15
C LEU A 666 -6.34 32.07 -26.89
N ARG A 667 -7.40 32.31 -26.10
CA ARG A 667 -7.35 33.03 -24.81
C ARG A 667 -6.35 32.44 -23.82
N TYR A 668 -6.31 31.11 -23.72
CA TYR A 668 -5.40 30.37 -22.85
C TYR A 668 -4.14 29.90 -23.58
N GLY A 669 -3.88 30.42 -24.79
CA GLY A 669 -2.82 29.95 -25.68
C GLY A 669 -1.43 29.93 -25.04
N ASN A 670 -1.11 30.86 -24.14
CA ASN A 670 0.18 30.88 -23.45
C ASN A 670 0.31 29.75 -22.41
N VAL A 671 -0.75 29.46 -21.64
CA VAL A 671 -0.78 28.33 -20.68
C VAL A 671 -0.64 27.00 -21.43
N ILE A 672 -1.39 26.85 -22.52
CA ILE A 672 -1.35 25.65 -23.38
C ILE A 672 0.05 25.48 -24.01
N LYS A 673 0.69 26.57 -24.47
CA LYS A 673 2.04 26.55 -25.02
C LYS A 673 3.09 26.17 -23.98
N GLN A 674 2.98 26.67 -22.75
CA GLN A 674 3.87 26.30 -21.65
C GLN A 674 3.79 24.79 -21.39
N GLN A 675 2.59 24.27 -21.10
CA GLN A 675 2.40 22.84 -20.84
C GLN A 675 2.83 21.96 -22.03
N LEU A 676 2.58 22.39 -23.28
CA LEU A 676 3.10 21.68 -24.45
C LEU A 676 4.63 21.69 -24.53
N GLN A 677 5.31 22.80 -24.22
CA GLN A 677 6.78 22.83 -24.17
C GLN A 677 7.33 21.89 -23.08
N ASP A 678 6.71 21.85 -21.90
CA ASP A 678 7.13 20.95 -20.81
C ASP A 678 6.90 19.47 -21.15
N ILE A 679 5.80 19.14 -21.83
CA ILE A 679 5.56 17.80 -22.40
C ILE A 679 6.64 17.44 -23.43
N GLU A 680 7.07 18.37 -24.30
CA GLU A 680 8.15 18.11 -25.27
C GLU A 680 9.53 17.94 -24.58
N LYS A 681 9.83 18.65 -23.48
CA LYS A 681 11.05 18.40 -22.68
C LYS A 681 11.13 16.95 -22.18
N VAL A 682 10.04 16.43 -21.62
CA VAL A 682 9.97 15.03 -21.15
C VAL A 682 10.11 14.03 -22.31
N LYS A 683 9.59 14.35 -23.50
CA LYS A 683 9.82 13.52 -24.71
C LYS A 683 11.28 13.48 -25.11
N VAL A 684 12.02 14.59 -25.06
CA VAL A 684 13.46 14.62 -25.38
C VAL A 684 14.21 13.66 -24.46
N GLN A 685 13.98 13.75 -23.14
CA GLN A 685 14.56 12.84 -22.15
C GLN A 685 14.23 11.36 -22.43
N ALA A 686 12.98 11.05 -22.85
CA ALA A 686 12.54 9.69 -23.12
C ALA A 686 13.15 9.04 -24.38
N HIS A 687 13.62 9.83 -25.36
CA HIS A 687 14.28 9.31 -26.56
C HIS A 687 15.82 9.37 -26.49
N GLY A 688 16.40 10.33 -25.76
CA GLY A 688 17.85 10.56 -25.66
C GLY A 688 18.41 11.42 -26.82
N HIS A 689 19.55 12.09 -26.62
CA HIS A 689 20.12 12.93 -27.67
C HIS A 689 20.88 12.06 -28.70
N PRO A 690 20.76 12.30 -30.03
CA PRO A 690 21.37 11.43 -31.04
C PRO A 690 22.89 11.24 -30.90
N SER A 691 23.61 12.28 -30.50
CA SER A 691 25.06 12.24 -30.27
C SER A 691 25.47 11.32 -29.11
N GLU A 692 24.76 11.39 -27.99
CA GLU A 692 24.98 10.57 -26.79
C GLU A 692 24.72 9.09 -27.08
N MET A 693 23.74 8.81 -27.94
CA MET A 693 23.39 7.46 -28.39
C MET A 693 24.53 6.82 -29.21
N ASP A 694 25.12 7.55 -30.16
CA ASP A 694 26.24 7.04 -30.97
C ASP A 694 27.56 6.92 -30.20
N GLU A 695 27.77 7.75 -29.17
CA GLU A 695 28.88 7.58 -28.22
C GLU A 695 28.68 6.36 -27.32
N THR A 696 27.51 6.23 -26.69
CA THR A 696 27.16 5.08 -25.83
C THR A 696 27.21 3.76 -26.61
N LYS A 697 26.77 3.77 -27.87
CA LYS A 697 26.89 2.62 -28.78
C LYS A 697 28.33 2.20 -29.00
N ARG A 698 29.24 3.14 -29.29
CA ARG A 698 30.68 2.87 -29.44
C ARG A 698 31.30 2.36 -28.14
N ARG A 699 31.03 3.01 -26.99
CA ARG A 699 31.47 2.56 -25.65
C ARG A 699 31.13 1.09 -25.39
N LEU A 700 29.89 0.70 -25.67
CA LEU A 700 29.42 -0.67 -25.47
C LEU A 700 30.00 -1.67 -26.49
N GLN A 701 30.25 -1.26 -27.73
CA GLN A 701 30.91 -2.12 -28.73
C GLN A 701 32.36 -2.46 -28.34
N THR A 702 33.14 -1.46 -27.88
CA THR A 702 34.51 -1.69 -27.39
C THR A 702 34.49 -2.65 -26.19
N ARG A 703 33.74 -2.33 -25.12
CA ARG A 703 33.66 -3.15 -23.91
C ARG A 703 33.20 -4.59 -24.18
N LEU A 704 32.27 -4.82 -25.12
CA LEU A 704 31.89 -6.18 -25.56
C LEU A 704 33.06 -6.94 -26.19
N THR A 705 33.92 -6.26 -26.94
CA THR A 705 35.03 -6.86 -27.67
C THR A 705 36.12 -7.31 -26.71
N ASP A 706 36.45 -6.46 -25.73
CA ASP A 706 37.43 -6.76 -24.68
C ASP A 706 36.97 -7.94 -23.81
N LEU A 707 35.68 -7.97 -23.45
CA LEU A 707 35.09 -9.07 -22.67
C LEU A 707 35.03 -10.40 -23.45
N LYS A 708 34.72 -10.37 -24.76
CA LYS A 708 34.81 -11.56 -25.64
C LYS A 708 36.22 -12.15 -25.67
N MET A 709 37.27 -11.31 -25.68
CA MET A 709 38.67 -11.76 -25.67
C MET A 709 39.09 -12.31 -24.29
N THR A 710 38.56 -11.74 -23.21
CA THR A 710 38.88 -12.15 -21.84
C THR A 710 38.23 -13.48 -21.44
N PHE A 711 37.02 -13.78 -21.96
CA PHE A 711 36.23 -14.95 -21.57
C PHE A 711 35.76 -15.78 -22.79
N PRO A 712 36.63 -16.65 -23.37
CA PRO A 712 36.37 -17.37 -24.63
C PRO A 712 35.50 -18.64 -24.48
N GLY A 713 34.50 -18.66 -23.59
CA GLY A 713 33.65 -19.84 -23.35
C GLY A 713 32.57 -20.06 -24.42
N GLU A 714 32.44 -21.29 -24.96
CA GLU A 714 31.47 -21.61 -26.03
C GLU A 714 30.01 -21.25 -25.69
N ASP A 715 29.60 -21.50 -24.44
CA ASP A 715 28.26 -21.19 -23.95
C ASP A 715 28.04 -19.70 -23.64
N GLU A 716 29.11 -18.93 -23.50
CA GLU A 716 29.06 -17.47 -23.26
C GLU A 716 29.05 -16.73 -24.60
N MET A 717 29.79 -17.24 -25.60
CA MET A 717 29.89 -16.70 -26.96
C MET A 717 28.55 -16.54 -27.70
N LYS A 718 27.59 -17.46 -27.47
CA LYS A 718 26.22 -17.38 -28.01
C LYS A 718 25.48 -16.12 -27.55
N GLU A 719 25.69 -15.73 -26.29
CA GLU A 719 25.03 -14.60 -25.64
C GLU A 719 25.81 -13.29 -25.83
N TRP A 720 27.14 -13.31 -25.91
CA TRP A 720 27.94 -12.16 -26.37
C TRP A 720 27.51 -11.71 -27.77
N ASN A 721 27.39 -12.64 -28.71
CA ASN A 721 26.88 -12.39 -30.06
C ASN A 721 25.39 -11.99 -30.08
N ARG A 722 24.67 -12.07 -28.96
CA ARG A 722 23.27 -11.63 -28.83
C ARG A 722 23.19 -10.20 -28.28
N LEU A 723 24.04 -9.85 -27.32
CA LEU A 723 24.21 -8.49 -26.81
C LEU A 723 24.72 -7.54 -27.90
N GLU A 724 25.67 -7.98 -28.72
CA GLU A 724 26.15 -7.25 -29.91
C GLU A 724 25.03 -6.92 -30.90
N ARG A 725 24.14 -7.88 -31.17
CA ARG A 725 22.90 -7.69 -31.96
C ARG A 725 21.82 -6.86 -31.23
N SER A 726 21.99 -6.55 -29.95
CA SER A 726 21.16 -5.56 -29.22
C SER A 726 21.77 -4.17 -29.41
N VAL A 727 23.06 -4.01 -29.08
CA VAL A 727 23.85 -2.77 -29.23
C VAL A 727 23.74 -2.21 -30.66
N GLY A 728 23.87 -3.06 -31.68
CA GLY A 728 23.70 -2.66 -33.09
C GLY A 728 22.34 -2.04 -33.43
N ARG A 729 21.27 -2.44 -32.72
CA ARG A 729 19.86 -2.02 -32.93
C ARG A 729 19.35 -0.97 -31.93
N MET A 730 20.21 -0.42 -31.07
CA MET A 730 19.82 0.66 -30.16
C MET A 730 19.45 1.93 -30.94
N THR A 731 18.24 2.45 -30.69
CA THR A 731 17.65 3.62 -31.36
C THR A 731 16.92 4.57 -30.39
N LYS A 732 16.95 4.28 -29.08
CA LYS A 732 16.30 5.06 -28.00
C LYS A 732 17.09 4.91 -26.71
N GLY A 733 17.21 5.97 -25.90
CA GLY A 733 17.95 5.97 -24.63
C GLY A 733 17.51 4.89 -23.64
N THR A 734 16.19 4.66 -23.53
CA THR A 734 15.63 3.58 -22.70
C THR A 734 16.11 2.18 -23.08
N MET A 735 16.51 1.93 -24.34
CA MET A 735 17.11 0.65 -24.76
C MET A 735 18.62 0.60 -24.52
N ALA A 736 19.30 1.76 -24.47
CA ALA A 736 20.72 1.84 -24.15
C ALA A 736 20.96 1.46 -22.67
N ALA A 737 20.23 2.06 -21.73
CA ALA A 737 20.36 1.75 -20.30
C ALA A 737 20.11 0.26 -19.98
N ILE A 738 19.08 -0.34 -20.59
CA ILE A 738 18.81 -1.79 -20.43
C ILE A 738 19.96 -2.63 -21.00
N THR A 739 20.52 -2.26 -22.15
CA THR A 739 21.61 -3.02 -22.80
C THR A 739 22.93 -2.87 -22.03
N GLU A 740 23.24 -1.69 -21.49
CA GLU A 740 24.42 -1.44 -20.66
C GLU A 740 24.39 -2.27 -19.37
N ASN A 741 23.23 -2.30 -18.69
CA ASN A 741 23.03 -3.15 -17.51
C ASN A 741 23.19 -4.65 -17.83
N GLN A 742 22.71 -5.11 -18.99
CA GLN A 742 22.90 -6.50 -19.42
C GLN A 742 24.37 -6.85 -19.72
N VAL A 743 25.17 -5.90 -20.24
CA VAL A 743 26.62 -6.09 -20.42
C VAL A 743 27.34 -6.18 -19.08
N SER A 744 27.00 -5.28 -18.15
CA SER A 744 27.59 -5.27 -16.80
C SER A 744 27.27 -6.56 -16.01
N LEU A 745 26.04 -7.08 -16.09
CA LEU A 745 25.65 -8.36 -15.49
C LEU A 745 26.38 -9.56 -16.11
N MET A 746 26.65 -9.56 -17.42
CA MET A 746 27.42 -10.62 -18.07
C MET A 746 28.89 -10.61 -17.63
N GLU A 747 29.49 -9.42 -17.53
CA GLU A 747 30.84 -9.24 -16.99
C GLU A 747 30.97 -9.78 -15.56
N ARG A 748 30.04 -9.40 -14.66
CA ARG A 748 29.95 -9.96 -13.30
C ARG A 748 29.82 -11.49 -13.29
N PHE A 749 29.04 -12.06 -14.22
CA PHE A 749 28.87 -13.52 -14.35
C PHE A 749 30.18 -14.20 -14.74
N CYS A 750 30.83 -13.76 -15.82
CA CYS A 750 32.05 -14.38 -16.33
C CYS A 750 33.18 -14.35 -15.29
N VAL A 751 33.37 -13.22 -14.59
CA VAL A 751 34.36 -13.10 -13.50
C VAL A 751 34.12 -14.12 -12.39
N MET A 752 32.88 -14.29 -11.91
CA MET A 752 32.57 -15.28 -10.87
C MET A 752 32.66 -16.72 -11.37
N ASN A 753 32.18 -17.01 -12.58
CA ASN A 753 32.24 -18.34 -13.18
C ASN A 753 33.70 -18.79 -13.36
N HIS A 754 34.58 -17.87 -13.74
CA HIS A 754 36.03 -18.08 -13.85
C HIS A 754 36.69 -18.32 -12.48
N LYS A 755 36.46 -17.45 -11.48
CA LYS A 755 36.92 -17.63 -10.09
C LYS A 755 36.56 -19.01 -9.53
N LEU A 756 35.29 -19.40 -9.68
CA LEU A 756 34.73 -20.65 -9.19
C LEU A 756 35.35 -21.87 -9.89
N SER A 757 35.47 -21.81 -11.21
CA SER A 757 36.02 -22.91 -12.02
C SER A 757 37.49 -23.19 -11.68
N GLN A 758 38.33 -22.15 -11.66
CA GLN A 758 39.77 -22.29 -11.40
C GLN A 758 40.07 -22.83 -10.00
N ARG A 759 39.42 -22.30 -8.95
CA ARG A 759 39.77 -22.62 -7.55
C ARG A 759 39.07 -23.85 -6.97
N LEU A 760 37.85 -24.18 -7.42
CA LEU A 760 37.03 -25.21 -6.75
C LEU A 760 36.70 -26.44 -7.62
N LEU A 761 36.75 -26.33 -8.95
CA LEU A 761 36.34 -27.43 -9.85
C LEU A 761 37.52 -28.18 -10.49
N CYS A 762 38.67 -27.54 -10.69
CA CYS A 762 39.83 -28.15 -11.35
C CYS A 762 40.63 -29.16 -10.49
N GLU A 763 40.52 -29.17 -9.16
CA GLU A 763 41.31 -30.10 -8.33
C GLU A 763 40.81 -31.57 -8.37
N PRO A 764 41.73 -32.56 -8.29
CA PRO A 764 41.39 -33.98 -8.37
C PRO A 764 40.66 -34.51 -7.13
N ARG A 765 39.83 -35.56 -7.32
CA ARG A 765 38.86 -36.09 -6.33
C ARG A 765 39.44 -36.74 -5.05
N ARG A 766 40.74 -36.58 -4.72
CA ARG A 766 41.45 -37.42 -3.73
C ARG A 766 41.37 -36.98 -2.25
N LYS A 767 40.73 -35.84 -1.91
CA LYS A 767 40.60 -35.38 -0.50
C LYS A 767 39.14 -35.34 -0.01
N LEU A 768 38.76 -36.33 0.82
CA LEU A 768 37.42 -36.46 1.41
C LEU A 768 36.98 -35.26 2.28
N SER A 769 37.92 -34.61 2.99
CA SER A 769 37.65 -33.50 3.92
C SER A 769 37.19 -32.19 3.27
N LEU A 770 37.18 -32.12 1.93
CA LEU A 770 36.80 -30.95 1.13
C LEU A 770 35.51 -31.16 0.31
N ALA A 771 34.86 -32.33 0.43
CA ALA A 771 33.67 -32.68 -0.37
C ALA A 771 32.52 -31.68 -0.20
N ASP A 772 32.26 -31.21 1.03
CA ASP A 772 31.16 -30.30 1.35
C ASP A 772 31.31 -28.95 0.64
N ILE A 773 32.52 -28.37 0.66
CA ILE A 773 32.82 -27.08 0.02
C ILE A 773 32.69 -27.19 -1.51
N ARG A 774 33.01 -28.36 -2.08
CA ARG A 774 32.78 -28.62 -3.51
C ARG A 774 31.30 -28.73 -3.85
N LEU A 775 30.47 -29.26 -2.96
CA LEU A 775 29.01 -29.29 -3.11
C LEU A 775 28.39 -27.89 -2.98
N GLU A 776 28.91 -27.05 -2.06
CA GLU A 776 28.54 -25.64 -1.93
C GLU A 776 28.89 -24.86 -3.20
N GLY A 777 30.10 -25.02 -3.75
CA GLY A 777 30.51 -24.42 -5.03
C GLY A 777 29.64 -24.85 -6.22
N LEU A 778 29.31 -26.14 -6.31
CA LEU A 778 28.36 -26.67 -7.31
C LEU A 778 26.91 -26.19 -7.08
N SER A 779 26.58 -25.67 -5.89
CA SER A 779 25.30 -24.98 -5.66
C SER A 779 25.34 -23.54 -6.18
N VAL A 780 26.40 -22.78 -5.89
CA VAL A 780 26.59 -21.42 -6.42
C VAL A 780 26.57 -21.43 -7.95
N GLN A 781 27.29 -22.35 -8.59
CA GLN A 781 27.34 -22.45 -10.06
C GLN A 781 25.94 -22.66 -10.69
N ARG A 782 25.08 -23.49 -10.07
CA ARG A 782 23.70 -23.73 -10.55
C ARG A 782 22.80 -22.50 -10.39
N GLU A 783 22.98 -21.72 -9.33
CA GLU A 783 22.24 -20.47 -9.15
C GLU A 783 22.73 -19.38 -10.11
N LEU A 784 24.05 -19.21 -10.30
CA LEU A 784 24.60 -18.27 -11.29
C LEU A 784 24.09 -18.59 -12.71
N GLU A 785 24.06 -19.87 -13.09
CA GLU A 785 23.53 -20.31 -14.39
C GLU A 785 22.02 -20.05 -14.54
N TYR A 786 21.26 -20.16 -13.45
CA TYR A 786 19.85 -19.76 -13.42
C TYR A 786 19.67 -18.24 -13.58
N LEU A 787 20.53 -17.42 -12.96
CA LEU A 787 20.54 -15.97 -13.14
C LEU A 787 20.86 -15.59 -14.58
N ARG A 788 21.91 -16.19 -15.18
CA ARG A 788 22.31 -15.99 -16.59
C ARG A 788 21.13 -16.20 -17.54
N LYS A 789 20.44 -17.33 -17.43
CA LYS A 789 19.25 -17.65 -18.23
C LYS A 789 18.07 -16.70 -17.99
N ARG A 790 18.01 -16.02 -16.84
CA ARG A 790 16.94 -15.06 -16.48
C ARG A 790 17.22 -13.65 -17.01
N PHE A 791 18.40 -13.06 -16.78
CA PHE A 791 18.69 -11.70 -17.26
C PHE A 791 18.95 -11.64 -18.78
N MET A 792 19.34 -12.75 -19.40
CA MET A 792 19.39 -12.90 -20.86
C MET A 792 18.03 -13.26 -21.50
N SER A 793 16.92 -13.14 -20.76
CA SER A 793 15.58 -13.20 -21.36
C SER A 793 15.14 -11.83 -21.90
N GLN A 794 14.23 -11.81 -22.88
CA GLN A 794 13.82 -10.56 -23.53
C GLN A 794 12.90 -9.71 -22.63
N GLY A 795 13.37 -8.50 -22.31
CA GLY A 795 12.61 -7.47 -21.59
C GLY A 795 12.73 -7.56 -20.07
N VAL A 796 13.97 -7.46 -19.56
CA VAL A 796 14.26 -7.23 -18.13
C VAL A 796 13.96 -5.76 -17.80
N THR A 797 13.25 -5.52 -16.69
CA THR A 797 13.00 -4.15 -16.18
C THR A 797 14.11 -3.68 -15.24
N GLU A 798 14.28 -2.37 -15.05
CA GLU A 798 15.30 -1.80 -14.14
C GLU A 798 15.21 -2.30 -12.70
N ARG A 799 14.00 -2.66 -12.22
CA ARG A 799 13.86 -3.31 -10.91
C ARG A 799 14.25 -4.78 -10.96
N GLU A 800 13.93 -5.51 -12.03
CA GLU A 800 14.46 -6.88 -12.20
C GLU A 800 15.99 -6.86 -12.33
N VAL A 801 16.61 -5.81 -12.89
CA VAL A 801 18.06 -5.59 -12.83
C VAL A 801 18.52 -5.49 -11.37
N ARG A 802 17.95 -4.59 -10.55
CA ARG A 802 18.33 -4.46 -9.13
C ARG A 802 18.07 -5.72 -8.29
N ASP A 803 16.90 -6.36 -8.43
CA ASP A 803 16.59 -7.66 -7.79
C ASP A 803 17.65 -8.73 -8.16
N ILE A 804 18.18 -8.68 -9.39
CA ILE A 804 19.23 -9.58 -9.88
C ILE A 804 20.62 -9.14 -9.38
N ASP A 805 20.97 -7.86 -9.36
CA ASP A 805 22.26 -7.34 -8.89
C ASP A 805 22.50 -7.63 -7.40
N VAL A 806 21.45 -7.51 -6.56
CA VAL A 806 21.50 -7.86 -5.13
C VAL A 806 21.68 -9.37 -4.95
N GLU A 807 20.97 -10.21 -5.71
CA GLU A 807 21.19 -11.66 -5.70
C GLU A 807 22.59 -12.02 -6.24
N PHE A 808 23.12 -11.30 -7.23
CA PHE A 808 24.50 -11.43 -7.72
C PHE A 808 25.52 -11.13 -6.62
N SER A 809 25.35 -10.03 -5.88
CA SER A 809 26.19 -9.69 -4.72
C SER A 809 26.10 -10.76 -3.63
N ARG A 810 24.90 -11.29 -3.36
CA ARG A 810 24.68 -12.40 -2.41
C ARG A 810 25.38 -13.70 -2.84
N GLN A 811 25.41 -14.02 -4.15
CA GLN A 811 26.11 -15.18 -4.69
C GLN A 811 27.64 -14.97 -4.72
N ASN A 812 28.11 -13.74 -4.96
CA ASN A 812 29.54 -13.40 -4.83
C ASN A 812 30.02 -13.58 -3.39
N LEU A 813 29.28 -13.07 -2.41
CA LEU A 813 29.62 -13.23 -0.98
C LEU A 813 29.63 -14.71 -0.54
N LEU A 814 28.69 -15.52 -1.05
CA LEU A 814 28.71 -16.99 -0.91
C LEU A 814 29.99 -17.61 -1.51
N LEU A 815 30.40 -17.19 -2.71
CA LEU A 815 31.62 -17.68 -3.35
C LEU A 815 32.88 -17.29 -2.55
N GLU A 816 32.99 -16.03 -2.11
CA GLU A 816 34.12 -15.55 -1.31
C GLU A 816 34.21 -16.27 0.04
N LEU A 817 33.07 -16.60 0.68
CA LEU A 817 33.01 -17.44 1.89
C LEU A 817 33.43 -18.89 1.62
N CYS A 818 32.98 -19.50 0.52
CA CYS A 818 33.42 -20.84 0.10
C CYS A 818 34.93 -20.89 -0.14
N LEU A 819 35.49 -19.86 -0.78
CA LEU A 819 36.94 -19.72 -1.00
C LEU A 819 37.69 -19.53 0.33
N LEU A 820 37.19 -18.68 1.24
CA LEU A 820 37.81 -18.51 2.56
C LEU A 820 37.80 -19.81 3.39
N ARG A 821 36.70 -20.58 3.34
CA ARG A 821 36.61 -21.93 3.95
C ARG A 821 37.57 -22.93 3.29
N TYR A 822 37.78 -22.82 1.98
CA TYR A 822 38.74 -23.64 1.24
C TYR A 822 40.19 -23.33 1.61
N ASP A 823 40.57 -22.04 1.61
CA ASP A 823 41.93 -21.58 1.93
C ASP A 823 42.28 -21.91 3.39
N VAL A 824 41.33 -21.76 4.34
CA VAL A 824 41.50 -22.17 5.75
C VAL A 824 41.69 -23.69 5.91
N LYS A 825 40.86 -24.53 5.27
CA LYS A 825 40.99 -26.00 5.33
C LYS A 825 42.25 -26.51 4.61
N SER A 826 42.62 -25.92 3.49
CA SER A 826 43.76 -26.39 2.66
C SER A 826 45.12 -26.01 3.26
N LEU A 827 45.20 -24.88 3.98
CA LEU A 827 46.39 -24.45 4.73
C LEU A 827 46.44 -25.01 6.17
N GLY A 828 45.39 -25.67 6.65
CA GLY A 828 45.35 -26.28 7.98
C GLY A 828 45.29 -25.27 9.13
N LEU A 829 44.60 -24.14 8.94
CA LEU A 829 44.64 -22.97 9.82
C LEU A 829 43.63 -23.03 10.95
N ASN A 830 44.11 -22.91 12.20
CA ASN A 830 43.26 -22.73 13.38
C ASN A 830 42.92 -21.24 13.58
N LEU A 831 41.77 -20.81 13.02
CA LEU A 831 41.21 -19.48 13.26
C LEU A 831 40.83 -19.26 14.73
N LYS A 832 40.94 -18.02 15.22
CA LYS A 832 40.36 -17.64 16.52
C LYS A 832 38.83 -17.81 16.47
N SER A 833 38.23 -18.28 17.57
CA SER A 833 36.78 -18.56 17.68
C SER A 833 35.88 -17.40 17.23
N LYS A 834 36.27 -16.14 17.52
CA LYS A 834 35.58 -14.94 17.02
C LYS A 834 35.35 -14.96 15.50
N PHE A 835 36.36 -15.34 14.72
CA PHE A 835 36.28 -15.36 13.25
C PHE A 835 35.54 -16.58 12.71
N LEU A 836 35.65 -17.73 13.39
CA LEU A 836 34.84 -18.90 13.06
C LEU A 836 33.34 -18.59 13.23
N ASN A 837 32.97 -17.93 14.33
CA ASN A 837 31.61 -17.49 14.60
C ASN A 837 31.11 -16.47 13.56
N VAL A 838 31.96 -15.56 13.07
CA VAL A 838 31.62 -14.64 11.97
C VAL A 838 31.36 -15.43 10.68
N MET A 839 32.22 -16.37 10.30
CA MET A 839 32.03 -17.19 9.09
C MET A 839 30.75 -18.03 9.15
N THR A 840 30.39 -18.57 10.32
CA THR A 840 29.09 -19.23 10.53
C THR A 840 27.91 -18.26 10.44
N ALA A 841 27.99 -17.09 11.07
CA ALA A 841 26.92 -16.08 10.99
C ALA A 841 26.68 -15.56 9.56
N VAL A 842 27.74 -15.40 8.75
CA VAL A 842 27.64 -15.09 7.32
C VAL A 842 27.03 -16.26 6.55
N GLN A 843 27.44 -17.49 6.82
CA GLN A 843 26.84 -18.70 6.22
C GLN A 843 25.33 -18.77 6.51
N ASP A 844 24.91 -18.58 7.75
CA ASP A 844 23.50 -18.69 8.17
C ASP A 844 22.63 -17.58 7.56
N ALA A 845 23.13 -16.34 7.56
CA ALA A 845 22.46 -15.21 6.89
C ALA A 845 22.20 -15.50 5.41
N LEU A 846 23.19 -16.02 4.70
CA LEU A 846 23.09 -16.33 3.27
C LEU A 846 22.30 -17.61 2.98
N SER A 847 22.30 -18.58 3.90
CA SER A 847 21.58 -19.86 3.78
C SER A 847 20.09 -19.73 4.13
N SER A 848 19.70 -18.68 4.88
CA SER A 848 18.30 -18.35 5.21
C SER A 848 17.36 -18.24 3.99
N GLY A 849 17.94 -17.97 2.82
CA GLY A 849 17.27 -17.90 1.52
C GLY A 849 16.30 -16.73 1.35
N ARG A 850 16.14 -15.86 2.36
CA ARG A 850 15.39 -14.60 2.28
C ARG A 850 16.12 -13.60 1.36
N LEU A 851 15.44 -12.53 0.97
CA LEU A 851 16.14 -11.34 0.47
C LEU A 851 17.02 -10.81 1.61
N VAL A 852 18.24 -10.41 1.29
CA VAL A 852 19.13 -9.66 2.19
C VAL A 852 19.26 -8.27 1.57
N GLU A 853 19.15 -7.23 2.38
CA GLU A 853 19.25 -5.85 1.93
C GLU A 853 20.70 -5.50 1.56
N GLU A 854 20.88 -4.57 0.62
CA GLU A 854 22.18 -4.30 -0.03
C GLU A 854 23.25 -3.85 0.98
N GLU A 855 22.90 -2.88 1.84
CA GLU A 855 23.71 -2.41 2.97
C GLU A 855 24.19 -3.58 3.86
N ARG A 856 23.32 -4.57 4.10
CA ARG A 856 23.62 -5.73 4.94
C ARG A 856 24.50 -6.76 4.24
N LEU A 857 24.53 -6.80 2.91
CA LEU A 857 25.50 -7.61 2.17
C LEU A 857 26.90 -7.01 2.29
N ASP A 858 27.03 -5.69 2.17
CA ASP A 858 28.31 -4.99 2.28
C ASP A 858 28.90 -5.08 3.71
N GLU A 859 28.07 -4.94 4.75
CA GLU A 859 28.47 -5.20 6.15
C GLU A 859 29.05 -6.61 6.36
N LEU A 860 28.47 -7.63 5.71
CA LEU A 860 28.92 -9.02 5.82
C LEU A 860 30.18 -9.27 4.97
N LEU A 861 30.36 -8.54 3.88
CA LEU A 861 31.54 -8.64 3.01
C LEU A 861 32.77 -8.04 3.71
N GLY A 862 32.65 -6.83 4.29
CA GLY A 862 33.71 -6.22 5.11
C GLY A 862 34.08 -7.06 6.35
N GLN A 863 33.13 -7.82 6.92
CA GLN A 863 33.41 -8.78 7.99
C GLN A 863 34.27 -9.97 7.53
N LEU A 864 34.18 -10.42 6.27
CA LEU A 864 35.07 -11.45 5.73
C LEU A 864 36.44 -10.88 5.36
N ASP A 865 36.50 -9.67 4.81
CA ASP A 865 37.79 -9.05 4.45
C ASP A 865 38.60 -8.67 5.71
N THR A 866 37.95 -8.30 6.82
CA THR A 866 38.59 -8.19 8.15
C THR A 866 39.35 -9.47 8.56
N ILE A 867 38.85 -10.66 8.18
CA ILE A 867 39.52 -11.94 8.44
C ILE A 867 40.78 -12.07 7.55
N ARG A 868 40.68 -11.66 6.29
CA ARG A 868 41.79 -11.70 5.31
C ARG A 868 42.92 -10.73 5.65
N GLU A 869 42.58 -9.53 6.12
CA GLU A 869 43.53 -8.55 6.64
C GLU A 869 44.25 -9.06 7.88
N THR A 870 43.49 -9.60 8.86
CA THR A 870 44.05 -10.19 10.09
C THR A 870 45.00 -11.36 9.80
N TYR A 871 44.75 -12.10 8.71
CA TYR A 871 45.49 -13.29 8.32
C TYR A 871 46.01 -13.14 6.88
N ARG A 872 46.95 -12.21 6.65
CA ARG A 872 47.52 -11.82 5.34
C ARG A 872 47.77 -12.98 4.35
N TYR A 873 48.16 -14.17 4.80
CA TYR A 873 48.34 -15.36 3.95
C TYR A 873 47.06 -15.95 3.31
N LEU A 874 45.87 -15.47 3.71
CA LEU A 874 44.57 -15.73 3.07
C LEU A 874 44.25 -14.72 1.97
N SER A 875 44.97 -13.59 1.89
CA SER A 875 44.79 -12.60 0.83
C SER A 875 45.52 -13.05 -0.46
N PRO A 876 44.92 -12.90 -1.65
CA PRO A 876 45.65 -13.08 -2.90
C PRO A 876 46.61 -11.90 -3.08
N ILE A 877 47.93 -12.14 -3.10
CA ILE A 877 48.94 -11.09 -3.38
C ILE A 877 48.58 -10.39 -4.69
N THR A 878 48.45 -9.07 -4.68
CA THR A 878 47.98 -8.30 -5.84
C THR A 878 49.03 -8.29 -6.98
N PRO A 879 48.68 -7.89 -8.21
CA PRO A 879 49.66 -7.67 -9.27
C PRO A 879 50.72 -6.62 -8.89
N GLU A 880 50.31 -5.58 -8.15
CA GLU A 880 51.15 -4.48 -7.69
C GLU A 880 52.13 -4.95 -6.61
N GLU A 881 51.64 -5.62 -5.55
CA GLU A 881 52.48 -6.21 -4.51
C GLU A 881 53.51 -7.20 -5.07
N LYS A 882 53.15 -7.99 -6.10
CA LYS A 882 54.09 -8.88 -6.79
C LYS A 882 55.21 -8.11 -7.49
N ASN A 883 54.89 -7.00 -8.15
CA ASN A 883 55.88 -6.17 -8.83
C ASN A 883 56.80 -5.46 -7.82
N GLU A 884 56.26 -4.99 -6.70
CA GLU A 884 57.05 -4.41 -5.60
C GLU A 884 57.99 -5.44 -4.97
N ILE A 885 57.51 -6.66 -4.66
CA ILE A 885 58.37 -7.73 -4.11
C ILE A 885 59.46 -8.15 -5.11
N VAL A 886 59.13 -8.27 -6.41
CA VAL A 886 60.12 -8.58 -7.45
C VAL A 886 61.17 -7.49 -7.58
N SER A 887 60.77 -6.21 -7.50
CA SER A 887 61.69 -5.07 -7.53
C SER A 887 62.56 -4.99 -6.27
N ALA A 888 62.00 -5.27 -5.09
CA ALA A 888 62.73 -5.25 -3.81
C ALA A 888 63.72 -6.42 -3.67
N MET A 889 63.45 -7.57 -4.30
CA MET A 889 64.33 -8.74 -4.27
C MET A 889 65.34 -8.80 -5.44
N ASN A 890 65.27 -7.86 -6.39
CA ASN A 890 66.20 -7.77 -7.53
C ASN A 890 66.25 -9.03 -8.43
N LEU A 891 65.14 -9.76 -8.54
CA LEU A 891 65.05 -11.05 -9.25
C LEU A 891 64.43 -10.89 -10.66
N SER A 892 65.19 -11.24 -11.69
CA SER A 892 64.80 -11.12 -13.11
C SER A 892 63.86 -12.24 -13.59
N GLN A 893 62.66 -12.32 -13.00
CA GLN A 893 61.65 -13.38 -13.15
C GLN A 893 62.00 -14.71 -12.45
N GLY A 894 60.97 -15.37 -11.93
CA GLY A 894 61.06 -16.68 -11.29
C GLY A 894 59.66 -17.28 -11.06
N ARG A 895 59.57 -18.60 -10.88
CA ARG A 895 58.29 -19.25 -10.52
C ARG A 895 58.09 -19.20 -9.01
N TRP A 896 56.86 -18.88 -8.61
CA TRP A 896 56.42 -18.81 -7.23
C TRP A 896 55.92 -20.18 -6.76
N TYR A 897 56.38 -20.61 -5.59
CA TYR A 897 56.05 -21.88 -4.96
C TYR A 897 55.55 -21.66 -3.53
N LYS A 898 54.84 -22.65 -2.95
CA LYS A 898 54.44 -22.67 -1.55
C LYS A 898 55.09 -23.86 -0.83
N CYS A 899 55.59 -23.65 0.38
CA CYS A 899 56.05 -24.74 1.24
C CYS A 899 54.85 -25.54 1.82
N PRO A 900 55.08 -26.69 2.48
CA PRO A 900 54.00 -27.50 3.08
C PRO A 900 53.17 -26.80 4.18
N ARG A 901 53.56 -25.60 4.63
CA ARG A 901 52.79 -24.73 5.56
C ARG A 901 52.27 -23.44 4.91
N GLY A 902 52.33 -23.33 3.59
CA GLY A 902 51.74 -22.22 2.83
C GLY A 902 52.64 -21.00 2.60
N HIS A 903 53.75 -20.85 3.34
CA HIS A 903 54.72 -19.77 3.13
C HIS A 903 55.28 -19.81 1.70
N ILE A 904 55.38 -18.64 1.08
CA ILE A 904 55.66 -18.48 -0.35
C ILE A 904 57.17 -18.28 -0.56
N TYR A 905 57.73 -18.92 -1.58
CA TYR A 905 59.13 -18.75 -1.97
C TYR A 905 59.28 -18.71 -3.50
N ILE A 906 60.36 -18.08 -3.99
CA ILE A 906 60.65 -17.92 -5.41
C ILE A 906 61.84 -18.81 -5.77
N VAL A 907 61.77 -19.48 -6.92
CA VAL A 907 62.94 -20.13 -7.54
C VAL A 907 63.45 -19.22 -8.65
N GLY A 908 64.63 -18.62 -8.46
CA GLY A 908 65.25 -17.63 -9.34
C GLY A 908 65.90 -18.23 -10.61
N GLY A 909 65.19 -19.13 -11.29
CA GLY A 909 65.68 -19.79 -12.50
C GLY A 909 64.54 -20.43 -13.30
N CYS A 910 64.80 -20.74 -14.56
CA CYS A 910 63.81 -21.24 -15.53
C CYS A 910 63.41 -22.74 -15.35
N GLY A 911 63.53 -23.29 -14.14
CA GLY A 911 63.28 -24.69 -13.82
C GLY A 911 62.65 -24.90 -12.44
N ALA A 912 62.23 -26.13 -12.15
CA ALA A 912 61.80 -26.52 -10.80
C ALA A 912 62.99 -26.61 -9.84
N ALA A 913 62.74 -26.50 -8.53
CA ALA A 913 63.78 -26.63 -7.51
C ALA A 913 64.40 -28.04 -7.52
N MET A 914 65.65 -28.16 -7.99
CA MET A 914 66.45 -29.39 -8.00
C MET A 914 67.35 -29.56 -6.77
N GLN A 915 67.35 -28.59 -5.84
CA GLN A 915 68.09 -28.66 -4.58
C GLN A 915 67.13 -28.70 -3.39
N ARG A 916 67.38 -29.67 -2.51
CA ARG A 916 66.68 -29.84 -1.23
C ARG A 916 67.12 -28.74 -0.27
N SER A 917 66.20 -27.83 0.04
CA SER A 917 66.42 -26.66 0.91
C SER A 917 65.41 -26.64 2.07
N THR A 918 65.45 -25.63 2.94
CA THR A 918 64.48 -25.44 4.02
C THR A 918 63.78 -24.09 3.90
N CYS A 919 62.48 -24.06 4.18
CA CYS A 919 61.69 -22.82 4.16
C CYS A 919 62.19 -21.85 5.26
N PRO A 920 62.54 -20.59 4.95
CA PRO A 920 63.09 -19.66 5.95
C PRO A 920 62.21 -19.47 7.19
N GLU A 921 60.88 -19.42 7.01
CA GLU A 921 59.92 -19.13 8.08
C GLU A 921 59.56 -20.34 8.95
N CYS A 922 59.51 -21.56 8.39
CA CYS A 922 59.06 -22.76 9.12
C CYS A 922 60.06 -23.92 9.17
N ARG A 923 61.23 -23.78 8.54
CA ARG A 923 62.33 -24.76 8.47
C ARG A 923 61.98 -26.14 7.92
N LEU A 924 60.75 -26.34 7.41
CA LEU A 924 60.36 -27.55 6.69
C LEU A 924 61.11 -27.65 5.36
N VAL A 925 61.41 -28.89 4.95
CA VAL A 925 62.10 -29.20 3.69
C VAL A 925 61.23 -28.79 2.50
N ILE A 926 61.89 -28.24 1.47
CA ILE A 926 61.33 -27.81 0.18
C ILE A 926 62.29 -28.23 -0.94
N GLY A 927 61.76 -28.50 -2.14
CA GLY A 927 62.59 -28.85 -3.31
C GLY A 927 62.87 -30.33 -3.54
N GLU A 928 61.92 -31.21 -3.26
CA GLU A 928 61.92 -32.60 -3.75
C GLU A 928 60.74 -32.83 -4.70
N GLN A 929 61.00 -33.50 -5.83
CA GLN A 929 59.93 -34.14 -6.60
C GLN A 929 59.60 -35.49 -5.95
N ILE A 930 58.40 -35.59 -5.35
CA ILE A 930 57.82 -36.89 -5.03
C ILE A 930 57.25 -37.46 -6.32
N THR A 931 57.81 -38.56 -6.80
CA THR A 931 57.28 -39.33 -7.95
C THR A 931 56.37 -40.45 -7.45
N ASP A 932 55.06 -40.20 -7.39
CA ASP A 932 53.95 -41.18 -7.33
C ASP A 932 52.58 -40.49 -7.58
#